data_AF-A0A0M9G8K6-F1
#
_entry.id   AF-A0A0M9G8K6-F1
#
_cell.length_a   1.000
_cell.length_b   1.000
_cell.length_c   1.000
_cell.angle_alpha   90.00
_cell.angle_beta   90.00
_cell.angle_gamma   90.00
#
_symmetry.space_group_name_H-M   'P 1'
#
loop_
_entity.id
_entity.type
_entity.pdbx_description
1 polymer ?
#
loop_
_entity_poly.entity_id
_entity_poly.type
_entity_poly.pdbx_seq_one_letter_code
_entity_poly.pdbx_strand_id
1 'polypeptide(L)'
;MSRLDKQQHQEHVVGTVHDTSVRLFAFSNTRPRYHVVFSPEEPLIILKSRKSATPQHPCQQWEPLCSLIFKAQPNTTHAVYVADTTEMSSVLTNEQEEHVNGAAVGPLLKRLSNTLTRLNPHNATMVAAGVSAHLGLKYVLVGEKTLGHRDRLVQRIILVCPTPLNALVALTNAVAKKPVADGYPLPEVIVLLKDPAEVPEWTEWLQCLRDTLQRIASYRVVTDLSPTLFSAVAREAGLDRADGTTVDVQQRHPDPRVYRIDFVLSKQTKTVIQLPRLSPLSTLGYDEDEEEEDGHDHGHHHHHHHGHGHHHGDVVDAHGAESEEDGDVETEGDFEDDDSASADGVEDAEEGNTEGRAHAHHHDCDGHHHHHSNHHGCGSLCGPDSDHAGAEDEDGEEAGGSMLVSGLQAVAHWCDPVRVIVEGRVLDLNGGLVGTTDGCVVVSNLKEMADADTTLSAFLTRAATSTVAKWTAPKPPAVAIAALLHRDEEGRTTLVAEEVRPLTKAEVRQSMTAGSSLEEIPVQYNTSRIAHSYGALLIRGRKCALVRDVDEARRLGHNTHLRIPSAPHNSAEESAMECAVRALCDGCEVSSDNFYLPSYLPPVVYYTAASTAGAKRCATVYTALAISPPPRGPESDAVEDAPEPEEPYDWVSFSRALTLLATEEEREALREAQRHLEKAHKAGFYASLKGCGVFGEEVKPLAGDASTAAPAAAASSASSSQNGKGKTVPARAKSLAGIEFYVVACPGDAAQELVPVVLRALQTHSVLVCGASITTTAIEEIAMEAKQQGEQHVLLYLGEEEDAQAFCEEHLLELTEEKHATAQVFTVLLPQVAVSSLSLAAAGTTATSASAEARLDALLAAARVSDALITLVPPERMSAEEKATLRVCCRANAELSLVYSWEARRPFKLESEDDDDLSKGDDDAAALREFTVRLPAGVPVAPAALAYLTRAGSLDCFFAEGRCRLLFAQGDVWIPTRGATQGFVYLDITSHCLAVEPGDEWDGASDAARTSELTLLIWCANAAAAAEVAAQVSVVEGQLRWSEERDGASWAAAHDPLPKWE
;
A
#
# COMPACT_ATOMS: atom_id res chain seq x y z
N MET A 1 -1.32 24.48 -0.63
CA MET A 1 -2.67 23.97 -0.95
C MET A 1 -3.42 23.86 0.34
N SER A 2 -4.48 24.66 0.50
CA SER A 2 -5.38 24.64 1.65
C SER A 2 -6.13 23.30 1.77
N ARG A 3 -6.87 23.09 2.87
CA ARG A 3 -7.80 21.95 2.97
C ARG A 3 -8.86 21.97 1.87
N LEU A 4 -9.36 23.14 1.49
CA LEU A 4 -10.31 23.28 0.38
C LEU A 4 -9.65 22.92 -0.96
N ASP A 5 -8.42 23.40 -1.21
CA ASP A 5 -7.65 23.06 -2.42
C ASP A 5 -7.36 21.55 -2.48
N LYS A 6 -7.15 20.90 -1.33
CA LYS A 6 -6.86 19.46 -1.24
C LYS A 6 -8.10 18.59 -1.33
N GLN A 7 -9.22 19.01 -0.74
CA GLN A 7 -10.51 18.37 -0.95
C GLN A 7 -10.88 18.48 -2.43
N GLN A 8 -10.76 19.67 -3.01
CA GLN A 8 -10.85 19.86 -4.46
C GLN A 8 -9.83 18.98 -5.21
N HIS A 9 -8.57 18.81 -4.78
CA HIS A 9 -7.62 17.96 -5.51
C HIS A 9 -7.81 16.44 -5.30
N GLN A 10 -8.54 16.02 -4.27
CA GLN A 10 -8.94 14.63 -4.00
C GLN A 10 -10.26 14.27 -4.70
N GLU A 11 -11.19 15.23 -4.79
CA GLU A 11 -12.44 15.13 -5.56
C GLU A 11 -12.15 15.31 -7.07
N HIS A 12 -11.24 16.21 -7.45
CA HIS A 12 -10.70 16.39 -8.81
C HIS A 12 -9.48 15.49 -9.06
N VAL A 13 -9.81 14.21 -9.21
CA VAL A 13 -9.15 13.25 -10.09
C VAL A 13 -8.27 13.90 -11.17
N VAL A 14 -7.00 13.49 -11.26
CA VAL A 14 -6.04 14.00 -12.25
C VAL A 14 -6.58 13.73 -13.68
N GLY A 15 -6.80 14.79 -14.45
CA GLY A 15 -7.35 14.74 -15.82
C GLY A 15 -8.83 15.12 -15.97
N THR A 16 -9.58 15.31 -14.88
CA THR A 16 -11.00 15.75 -14.94
C THR A 16 -11.19 17.18 -15.46
N VAL A 17 -12.44 17.53 -15.80
CA VAL A 17 -12.87 18.88 -16.23
C VAL A 17 -12.36 19.99 -15.29
N HIS A 18 -12.46 19.77 -13.99
CA HIS A 18 -12.07 20.74 -12.96
C HIS A 18 -10.58 20.70 -12.58
N ASP A 19 -9.82 19.72 -13.09
CA ASP A 19 -8.40 19.61 -12.80
C ASP A 19 -7.59 20.65 -13.61
N THR A 20 -7.05 21.64 -12.91
CA THR A 20 -6.17 22.69 -13.46
C THR A 20 -4.74 22.20 -13.73
N SER A 21 -4.56 20.89 -13.97
CA SER A 21 -3.26 20.24 -14.21
C SER A 21 -3.08 19.81 -15.68
N VAL A 22 -2.21 18.82 -15.92
CA VAL A 22 -1.87 18.33 -17.26
C VAL A 22 -2.90 17.29 -17.69
N ARG A 23 -3.71 17.65 -18.68
CA ARG A 23 -4.87 16.88 -19.14
C ARG A 23 -4.45 15.98 -20.30
N LEU A 24 -4.80 14.71 -20.22
CA LEU A 24 -4.38 13.69 -21.19
C LEU A 24 -5.54 13.32 -22.11
N PHE A 25 -5.34 13.47 -23.41
CA PHE A 25 -6.24 13.00 -24.45
C PHE A 25 -5.60 11.87 -25.24
N ALA A 26 -6.43 11.05 -25.88
CA ALA A 26 -6.03 9.93 -26.72
C ALA A 26 -6.89 9.86 -27.97
N PHE A 27 -6.27 9.88 -29.15
CA PHE A 27 -6.94 9.49 -30.40
C PHE A 27 -6.95 7.97 -30.53
N SER A 28 -8.10 7.39 -30.89
CA SER A 28 -8.26 5.96 -31.16
C SER A 28 -9.24 5.70 -32.31
N ASN A 29 -8.99 4.67 -33.12
CA ASN A 29 -9.90 4.19 -34.17
C ASN A 29 -10.43 2.77 -33.89
N THR A 30 -10.43 2.35 -32.63
CA THR A 30 -10.92 1.04 -32.15
C THR A 30 -12.32 0.69 -32.62
N ARG A 31 -12.67 -0.61 -32.53
CA ARG A 31 -13.97 -1.12 -33.00
C ARG A 31 -15.13 -0.55 -32.17
N PRO A 32 -16.32 -0.31 -32.75
CA PRO A 32 -17.52 -0.02 -31.98
C PRO A 32 -17.77 -1.11 -30.92
N ARG A 33 -18.13 -0.71 -29.69
CA ARG A 33 -18.36 -1.59 -28.53
C ARG A 33 -17.14 -2.27 -27.89
N TYR A 34 -15.91 -1.97 -28.34
CA TYR A 34 -14.72 -2.33 -27.56
C TYR A 34 -14.47 -1.30 -26.46
N HIS A 35 -14.22 -1.77 -25.22
CA HIS A 35 -13.65 -0.92 -24.18
C HIS A 35 -12.18 -0.62 -24.55
N VAL A 36 -11.81 0.66 -24.52
CA VAL A 36 -10.47 1.08 -24.91
C VAL A 36 -9.58 1.06 -23.67
N VAL A 37 -8.66 0.09 -23.60
CA VAL A 37 -7.64 0.02 -22.55
C VAL A 37 -6.37 0.69 -23.08
N PHE A 38 -5.95 1.78 -22.43
CA PHE A 38 -4.79 2.57 -22.83
C PHE A 38 -3.53 2.14 -22.07
N SER A 39 -2.91 1.03 -22.53
CA SER A 39 -1.60 0.56 -22.07
C SER A 39 -0.66 0.45 -23.29
N PRO A 40 0.08 1.53 -23.61
CA PRO A 40 0.85 1.59 -24.86
C PRO A 40 2.33 1.21 -24.70
N GLU A 41 2.78 0.30 -25.55
CA GLU A 41 4.18 0.21 -25.95
C GLU A 41 4.48 1.32 -27.00
N GLU A 42 5.65 1.94 -26.91
CA GLU A 42 6.19 2.96 -27.83
C GLU A 42 5.22 4.06 -28.34
N PRO A 43 4.39 4.70 -27.47
CA PRO A 43 3.38 5.65 -27.94
C PRO A 43 3.94 6.93 -28.55
N LEU A 44 3.15 7.53 -29.44
CA LEU A 44 3.33 8.92 -29.84
C LEU A 44 2.62 9.86 -28.85
N ILE A 45 3.39 10.72 -28.17
CA ILE A 45 2.91 11.68 -27.18
C ILE A 45 3.11 13.10 -27.71
N ILE A 46 2.04 13.87 -27.86
CA ILE A 46 2.07 15.23 -28.38
C ILE A 46 1.95 16.21 -27.22
N LEU A 47 2.95 17.07 -27.04
CA LEU A 47 2.95 18.09 -25.99
C LEU A 47 2.39 19.42 -26.52
N LYS A 48 1.39 19.96 -25.81
CA LYS A 48 0.72 21.22 -26.15
C LYS A 48 0.66 22.12 -24.92
N SER A 49 1.32 23.29 -24.97
CA SER A 49 1.36 24.23 -23.82
C SER A 49 0.72 25.61 -24.04
N ARG A 50 0.17 25.91 -25.23
CA ARG A 50 -0.17 27.29 -25.61
C ARG A 50 -1.66 27.57 -25.89
N LYS A 51 -2.13 28.66 -25.26
CA LYS A 51 -3.31 29.49 -25.59
C LYS A 51 -3.56 29.65 -27.09
N SER A 52 -4.51 28.95 -27.69
CA SER A 52 -5.00 29.31 -29.03
C SER A 52 -5.83 30.60 -28.95
N ALA A 53 -5.68 31.50 -29.93
CA ALA A 53 -6.38 32.79 -29.93
C ALA A 53 -7.91 32.65 -30.03
N THR A 54 -8.38 31.55 -30.65
CA THR A 54 -9.75 31.08 -30.62
C THR A 54 -9.84 29.86 -29.69
N PRO A 55 -10.89 29.74 -28.85
CA PRO A 55 -11.20 28.48 -28.17
C PRO A 55 -11.41 27.37 -29.19
N GLN A 56 -10.71 26.25 -29.03
CA GLN A 56 -10.85 25.05 -29.86
C GLN A 56 -10.36 23.83 -29.05
N HIS A 57 -10.87 22.65 -29.37
CA HIS A 57 -10.44 21.40 -28.75
C HIS A 57 -8.89 21.26 -28.79
N PRO A 58 -8.22 20.84 -27.69
CA PRO A 58 -6.76 20.73 -27.65
C PRO A 58 -6.18 19.92 -28.81
N CYS A 59 -6.85 18.82 -29.12
CA CYS A 59 -6.51 17.87 -30.18
C CYS A 59 -6.79 18.36 -31.62
N GLN A 60 -7.57 19.44 -31.84
CA GLN A 60 -8.02 19.87 -33.18
C GLN A 60 -6.85 20.09 -34.16
N GLN A 61 -5.76 20.70 -33.69
CA GLN A 61 -4.57 20.96 -34.50
C GLN A 61 -3.85 19.67 -34.95
N TRP A 62 -4.05 18.56 -34.24
CA TRP A 62 -3.32 17.31 -34.39
C TRP A 62 -4.14 16.21 -35.08
N GLU A 63 -5.43 16.43 -35.31
CA GLU A 63 -6.31 15.58 -36.12
C GLU A 63 -5.70 15.20 -37.49
N PRO A 64 -5.04 16.09 -38.25
CA PRO A 64 -4.45 15.71 -39.54
C PRO A 64 -3.24 14.77 -39.39
N LEU A 65 -2.44 14.90 -38.33
CA LEU A 65 -1.34 13.99 -38.01
C LEU A 65 -1.88 12.61 -37.66
N CYS A 66 -2.88 12.55 -36.78
CA CYS A 66 -3.50 11.30 -36.36
C CYS A 66 -4.18 10.61 -37.56
N SER A 67 -4.86 11.38 -38.41
CA SER A 67 -5.44 10.89 -39.67
C SER A 67 -4.40 10.31 -40.63
N LEU A 68 -3.18 10.85 -40.69
CA LEU A 68 -2.09 10.28 -41.48
C LEU A 68 -1.59 8.96 -40.87
N ILE A 69 -1.38 8.92 -39.55
CA ILE A 69 -0.92 7.73 -38.81
C ILE A 69 -1.92 6.58 -38.98
N PHE A 70 -3.21 6.80 -38.70
CA PHE A 70 -4.22 5.75 -38.83
C PHE A 70 -4.45 5.29 -40.28
N LYS A 71 -4.18 6.14 -41.29
CA LYS A 71 -4.19 5.76 -42.71
C LYS A 71 -2.96 4.96 -43.14
N ALA A 72 -1.82 5.13 -42.47
CA ALA A 72 -0.60 4.38 -42.74
C ALA A 72 -0.68 2.90 -42.31
N GLN A 73 -1.72 2.53 -41.54
CA GLN A 73 -1.93 1.18 -40.99
C GLN A 73 -0.72 0.62 -40.23
N PRO A 74 -0.12 1.34 -39.26
CA PRO A 74 0.69 0.67 -38.24
C PRO A 74 -0.19 -0.40 -37.57
N ASN A 75 0.40 -1.53 -37.18
CA ASN A 75 -0.35 -2.73 -36.79
C ASN A 75 -1.33 -2.50 -35.63
N THR A 76 -1.10 -1.46 -34.84
CA THR A 76 -1.32 -1.56 -33.41
C THR A 76 -2.64 -0.98 -32.93
N THR A 77 -3.03 -1.43 -31.75
CA THR A 77 -4.11 -0.91 -30.89
C THR A 77 -3.75 0.44 -30.25
N HIS A 78 -2.64 1.07 -30.64
CA HIS A 78 -2.09 2.23 -29.96
C HIS A 78 -2.92 3.49 -30.19
N ALA A 79 -2.96 4.31 -29.14
CA ALA A 79 -3.49 5.64 -29.21
C ALA A 79 -2.38 6.67 -29.48
N VAL A 80 -2.74 7.77 -30.14
CA VAL A 80 -1.89 8.97 -30.20
C VAL A 80 -2.33 9.88 -29.07
N TYR A 81 -1.43 10.16 -28.13
CA TYR A 81 -1.74 10.93 -26.94
C TYR A 81 -1.48 12.42 -27.16
N VAL A 82 -2.31 13.28 -26.56
CA VAL A 82 -2.06 14.72 -26.47
C VAL A 82 -2.04 15.10 -25.00
N ALA A 83 -0.88 15.50 -24.49
CA ALA A 83 -0.72 16.09 -23.16
C ALA A 83 -0.93 17.60 -23.27
N ASP A 84 -2.08 18.08 -22.81
CA ASP A 84 -2.43 19.50 -22.78
C ASP A 84 -2.06 20.14 -21.44
N THR A 85 -1.27 21.22 -21.50
CA THR A 85 -0.84 22.01 -20.34
C THR A 85 -1.33 23.46 -20.43
N THR A 86 -2.41 23.69 -21.19
CA THR A 86 -2.78 25.02 -21.72
C THR A 86 -3.59 25.90 -20.76
N GLU A 87 -4.14 25.35 -19.66
CA GLU A 87 -4.97 26.10 -18.70
C GLU A 87 -4.48 26.04 -17.26
N MET A 88 -3.26 26.51 -17.04
CA MET A 88 -2.88 27.04 -15.74
C MET A 88 -3.36 28.49 -15.65
N SER A 89 -4.14 28.83 -14.62
CA SER A 89 -4.77 30.14 -14.41
C SER A 89 -3.79 31.32 -14.23
N SER A 90 -2.49 31.04 -14.17
CA SER A 90 -1.39 32.01 -14.13
C SER A 90 -0.34 31.74 -15.22
N VAL A 91 -0.73 31.86 -16.50
CA VAL A 91 0.14 31.61 -17.67
C VAL A 91 1.49 32.36 -17.62
N LEU A 92 1.54 33.52 -16.93
CA LEU A 92 2.76 34.31 -16.77
C LEU A 92 3.70 33.83 -15.65
N THR A 93 3.25 33.03 -14.69
CA THR A 93 4.13 32.53 -13.61
C THR A 93 4.77 31.21 -14.02
N ASN A 94 4.01 30.21 -14.47
CA ASN A 94 4.51 28.83 -14.46
C ASN A 94 5.43 28.47 -15.65
N GLU A 95 5.15 28.95 -16.88
CA GLU A 95 6.12 28.77 -18.00
C GLU A 95 7.39 29.62 -17.77
N GLN A 96 7.23 30.80 -17.17
CA GLN A 96 8.34 31.68 -16.76
C GLN A 96 9.17 31.05 -15.65
N GLU A 97 8.54 30.44 -14.63
CA GLU A 97 9.17 29.66 -13.57
C GLU A 97 9.93 28.47 -14.13
N GLU A 98 9.38 27.71 -15.09
CA GLU A 98 10.14 26.61 -15.71
C GLU A 98 11.38 27.11 -16.47
N HIS A 99 11.37 28.35 -16.96
CA HIS A 99 12.52 29.00 -17.58
C HIS A 99 13.53 29.51 -16.53
N VAL A 100 13.05 30.18 -15.47
CA VAL A 100 13.84 30.74 -14.35
C VAL A 100 14.48 29.64 -13.49
N ASN A 101 13.76 28.54 -13.23
CA ASN A 101 14.23 27.39 -12.46
C ASN A 101 15.38 26.65 -13.16
N GLY A 102 15.67 26.94 -14.43
CA GLY A 102 16.79 26.36 -15.17
C GLY A 102 16.77 24.83 -15.16
N ALA A 103 17.70 24.21 -14.42
CA ALA A 103 17.81 22.76 -14.28
C ALA A 103 16.99 22.16 -13.11
N ALA A 104 16.31 22.96 -12.30
CA ALA A 104 15.36 22.46 -11.30
C ALA A 104 14.02 22.08 -11.97
N VAL A 105 13.38 21.05 -11.45
CA VAL A 105 12.04 20.59 -11.87
C VAL A 105 11.02 21.53 -11.24
N GLY A 106 10.33 22.35 -12.05
CA GLY A 106 9.26 23.20 -11.56
C GLY A 106 7.92 22.47 -11.43
N PRO A 107 6.85 23.18 -11.02
CA PRO A 107 5.54 22.59 -10.78
C PRO A 107 4.91 21.98 -12.04
N LEU A 108 5.08 22.61 -13.20
CA LEU A 108 4.52 22.15 -14.47
C LEU A 108 5.21 20.87 -14.94
N LEU A 109 6.54 20.81 -14.87
CA LEU A 109 7.32 19.65 -15.26
C LEU A 109 7.03 18.45 -14.35
N LYS A 110 6.84 18.70 -13.06
CA LYS A 110 6.43 17.67 -12.08
C LYS A 110 5.03 17.12 -12.40
N ARG A 111 4.06 17.98 -12.72
CA ARG A 111 2.70 17.57 -13.12
C ARG A 111 2.73 16.74 -14.42
N LEU A 112 3.45 17.22 -15.45
CA LEU A 112 3.63 16.49 -16.71
C LEU A 112 4.24 15.11 -16.47
N SER A 113 5.29 15.03 -15.64
CA SER A 113 5.87 13.73 -15.29
C SER A 113 4.87 12.83 -14.60
N ASN A 114 4.16 13.29 -13.56
CA ASN A 114 3.17 12.46 -12.86
C ASN A 114 2.11 11.88 -13.82
N THR A 115 1.61 12.68 -14.77
CA THR A 115 0.65 12.21 -15.78
C THR A 115 1.27 11.16 -16.72
N LEU A 116 2.51 11.35 -17.15
CA LEU A 116 3.22 10.38 -18.01
C LEU A 116 3.64 9.12 -17.25
N THR A 117 4.04 9.20 -15.98
CA THR A 117 4.28 8.05 -15.10
C THR A 117 3.03 7.18 -14.96
N ARG A 118 1.85 7.80 -14.80
CA ARG A 118 0.57 7.08 -14.69
C ARG A 118 0.12 6.45 -16.01
N LEU A 119 0.51 7.02 -17.14
CA LEU A 119 0.37 6.39 -18.46
C LEU A 119 1.36 5.22 -18.65
N ASN A 120 2.48 5.24 -17.93
CA ASN A 120 3.58 4.27 -17.96
C ASN A 120 4.01 3.84 -19.39
N PRO A 121 4.38 4.78 -20.27
CA PRO A 121 4.79 4.44 -21.62
C PRO A 121 6.20 3.83 -21.63
N HIS A 122 6.38 2.79 -22.42
CA HIS A 122 7.70 2.21 -22.69
C HIS A 122 8.27 2.83 -23.98
N ASN A 123 9.43 3.51 -23.92
CA ASN A 123 10.12 4.12 -25.07
C ASN A 123 9.29 5.09 -25.95
N ALA A 124 8.47 5.96 -25.37
CA ALA A 124 7.64 6.88 -26.17
C ALA A 124 8.43 7.79 -27.11
N THR A 125 7.78 8.19 -28.21
CA THR A 125 8.20 9.33 -29.04
C THR A 125 7.38 10.56 -28.66
N MET A 126 8.02 11.59 -28.09
CA MET A 126 7.39 12.87 -27.78
C MET A 126 7.50 13.85 -28.96
N VAL A 127 6.41 14.53 -29.31
CA VAL A 127 6.37 15.59 -30.31
C VAL A 127 6.09 16.92 -29.60
N ALA A 128 7.01 17.88 -29.72
CA ALA A 128 6.91 19.18 -29.07
C ALA A 128 7.09 20.32 -30.09
N ALA A 129 6.04 21.12 -30.30
CA ALA A 129 6.02 22.14 -31.34
C ALA A 129 6.14 23.57 -30.81
N GLY A 130 6.89 24.42 -31.51
CA GLY A 130 7.03 25.84 -31.18
C GLY A 130 7.54 26.07 -29.76
N VAL A 131 6.74 26.76 -28.94
CA VAL A 131 7.08 27.07 -27.53
C VAL A 131 7.18 25.82 -26.65
N SER A 132 6.38 24.79 -26.94
CA SER A 132 6.39 23.54 -26.15
C SER A 132 7.69 22.75 -26.32
N ALA A 133 8.54 23.09 -27.31
CA ALA A 133 9.87 22.51 -27.49
C ALA A 133 10.78 22.68 -26.26
N HIS A 134 10.70 23.83 -25.57
CA HIS A 134 11.48 24.07 -24.35
C HIS A 134 11.05 23.12 -23.21
N LEU A 135 9.74 23.00 -22.98
CA LEU A 135 9.20 22.12 -21.94
C LEU A 135 9.48 20.64 -22.22
N GLY A 136 9.28 20.20 -23.47
CA GLY A 136 9.57 18.82 -23.88
C GLY A 136 11.04 18.47 -23.77
N LEU A 137 11.95 19.36 -24.21
CA LEU A 137 13.39 19.14 -24.06
C LEU A 137 13.81 19.11 -22.58
N LYS A 138 13.25 20.00 -21.75
CA LYS A 138 13.49 19.99 -20.29
C LYS A 138 13.03 18.68 -19.64
N TYR A 139 11.87 18.15 -20.06
CA TYR A 139 11.34 16.87 -19.57
C TYR A 139 12.31 15.73 -19.86
N VAL A 140 12.69 15.58 -21.13
CA VAL A 140 13.54 14.49 -21.62
C VAL A 140 14.97 14.54 -21.06
N LEU A 141 15.49 15.73 -20.75
CA LEU A 141 16.83 15.92 -20.18
C LEU A 141 16.89 15.87 -18.63
N VAL A 142 15.80 16.16 -17.92
CA VAL A 142 15.82 16.37 -16.46
C VAL A 142 14.66 15.69 -15.74
N GLY A 143 13.44 15.81 -16.26
CA GLY A 143 12.19 15.48 -15.57
C GLY A 143 12.16 14.03 -15.10
N GLU A 144 12.35 13.08 -16.02
CA GLU A 144 12.21 11.66 -15.74
C GLU A 144 13.19 11.17 -14.64
N LYS A 145 14.49 11.42 -14.83
CA LYS A 145 15.56 11.05 -13.87
C LYS A 145 15.38 11.70 -12.51
N THR A 146 15.08 13.01 -12.46
CA THR A 146 15.05 13.76 -11.19
C THR A 146 13.85 13.35 -10.32
N LEU A 147 12.85 12.69 -10.91
CA LEU A 147 11.66 12.20 -10.23
C LEU A 147 11.71 10.67 -9.95
N GLY A 148 12.86 10.03 -10.20
CA GLY A 148 13.15 8.67 -9.72
C GLY A 148 12.82 7.54 -10.68
N HIS A 149 12.57 7.81 -11.96
CA HIS A 149 12.35 6.76 -12.95
C HIS A 149 13.67 6.03 -13.30
N ARG A 150 13.64 4.70 -13.21
CA ARG A 150 14.77 3.82 -13.58
C ARG A 150 14.88 3.68 -15.10
N ASP A 151 13.76 3.44 -15.75
CA ASP A 151 13.64 3.38 -17.21
C ASP A 151 13.32 4.74 -17.83
N ARG A 152 13.48 4.83 -19.15
CA ARG A 152 13.17 6.03 -19.93
C ARG A 152 11.76 5.91 -20.50
N LEU A 153 10.87 6.80 -20.04
CA LEU A 153 9.48 6.90 -20.49
C LEU A 153 9.41 7.50 -21.90
N VAL A 154 10.31 8.45 -22.23
CA VAL A 154 10.40 9.08 -23.55
C VAL A 154 11.80 8.88 -24.14
N GLN A 155 11.93 7.93 -25.07
CA GLN A 155 13.20 7.58 -25.71
C GLN A 155 13.57 8.54 -26.85
N ARG A 156 12.58 9.11 -27.55
CA ARG A 156 12.78 10.03 -28.68
C ARG A 156 11.98 11.31 -28.47
N ILE A 157 12.57 12.45 -28.80
CA ILE A 157 11.85 13.72 -28.91
C ILE A 157 12.00 14.34 -30.30
N ILE A 158 10.89 14.80 -30.85
CA ILE A 158 10.77 15.49 -32.13
C ILE A 158 10.39 16.95 -31.85
N LEU A 159 11.35 17.86 -32.03
CA LEU A 159 11.16 19.31 -31.93
C LEU A 159 10.67 19.85 -33.27
N VAL A 160 9.44 20.37 -33.31
CA VAL A 160 8.76 20.78 -34.55
C VAL A 160 8.69 22.31 -34.64
N CYS A 161 9.43 22.90 -35.58
CA CYS A 161 9.53 24.37 -35.72
C CYS A 161 9.76 25.06 -34.35
N PRO A 162 10.82 24.68 -33.60
CA PRO A 162 11.05 25.14 -32.24
C PRO A 162 11.26 26.67 -32.16
N THR A 163 11.22 27.21 -30.93
CA THR A 163 11.70 28.58 -30.64
C THR A 163 13.19 28.75 -30.97
N PRO A 164 13.68 29.99 -31.15
CA PRO A 164 15.08 30.26 -31.46
C PRO A 164 16.06 29.58 -30.50
N LEU A 165 17.16 29.07 -31.05
CA LEU A 165 18.09 28.17 -30.38
C LEU A 165 18.60 28.70 -29.03
N ASN A 166 18.86 30.01 -28.93
CA ASN A 166 19.30 30.70 -27.71
C ASN A 166 18.49 30.35 -26.45
N ALA A 167 17.17 30.17 -26.57
CA ALA A 167 16.30 29.83 -25.44
C ALA A 167 16.55 28.40 -24.93
N LEU A 168 16.93 27.48 -25.82
CA LEU A 168 17.28 26.10 -25.48
C LEU A 168 18.74 25.98 -25.01
N VAL A 169 19.64 26.80 -25.55
CA VAL A 169 21.05 26.88 -25.11
C VAL A 169 21.13 27.20 -23.62
N ALA A 170 20.40 28.24 -23.16
CA ALA A 170 20.36 28.63 -21.75
C ALA A 170 19.90 27.48 -20.84
N LEU A 171 18.81 26.80 -21.21
CA LEU A 171 18.31 25.60 -20.54
C LEU A 171 19.39 24.50 -20.48
N THR A 172 19.98 24.15 -21.62
CA THR A 172 20.98 23.06 -21.68
C THR A 172 22.25 23.39 -20.91
N ASN A 173 22.68 24.65 -20.85
CA ASN A 173 23.81 25.08 -20.04
C ASN A 173 23.51 24.99 -18.53
N ALA A 174 22.26 25.22 -18.12
CA ALA A 174 21.84 24.98 -16.74
C ALA A 174 21.86 23.47 -16.42
N VAL A 175 21.36 22.62 -17.33
CA VAL A 175 21.34 21.15 -17.17
C VAL A 175 22.74 20.55 -17.18
N ALA A 176 23.65 21.08 -18.01
CA ALA A 176 25.03 20.65 -18.13
C ALA A 176 25.79 20.67 -16.80
N LYS A 177 25.45 21.61 -15.90
CA LYS A 177 26.05 21.75 -14.56
C LYS A 177 25.70 20.61 -13.59
N LYS A 178 24.70 19.77 -13.90
CA LYS A 178 24.35 18.60 -13.08
C LYS A 178 25.00 17.34 -13.65
N PRO A 179 25.59 16.43 -12.84
CA PRO A 179 26.15 15.20 -13.37
C PRO A 179 25.12 14.38 -14.17
N VAL A 180 25.59 13.75 -15.25
CA VAL A 180 24.87 12.67 -15.95
C VAL A 180 24.62 11.54 -14.93
N ALA A 181 23.61 10.69 -15.14
CA ALA A 181 23.49 9.47 -14.32
C ALA A 181 24.08 8.33 -15.11
N ASP A 182 24.99 7.62 -14.47
CA ASP A 182 25.52 6.37 -14.99
C ASP A 182 24.36 5.38 -15.16
N GLY A 183 24.34 4.69 -16.30
CA GLY A 183 23.30 3.73 -16.65
C GLY A 183 21.94 4.29 -17.12
N TYR A 184 21.63 5.60 -16.97
CA TYR A 184 20.34 6.12 -17.45
C TYR A 184 20.35 6.32 -18.98
N PRO A 185 19.42 5.70 -19.76
CA PRO A 185 19.43 5.81 -21.20
C PRO A 185 19.43 7.27 -21.70
N LEU A 186 20.25 7.55 -22.71
CA LEU A 186 20.26 8.86 -23.36
C LEU A 186 19.21 8.91 -24.48
N PRO A 187 18.49 10.05 -24.64
CA PRO A 187 17.42 10.20 -25.61
C PRO A 187 17.91 10.50 -27.02
N GLU A 188 17.10 10.20 -28.03
CA GLU A 188 17.27 10.68 -29.42
C GLU A 188 16.56 12.02 -29.62
N VAL A 189 17.24 13.01 -30.22
CA VAL A 189 16.67 14.34 -30.51
C VAL A 189 16.58 14.60 -32.01
N ILE A 190 15.37 14.71 -32.53
CA ILE A 190 15.10 15.05 -33.93
C ILE A 190 14.57 16.49 -33.99
N VAL A 191 15.11 17.32 -34.87
CA VAL A 191 14.68 18.71 -35.06
C VAL A 191 14.20 18.93 -36.49
N LEU A 192 12.93 19.30 -36.63
CA LEU A 192 12.30 19.65 -37.91
C LEU A 192 12.34 21.17 -38.10
N LEU A 193 13.22 21.62 -39.00
CA LEU A 193 13.45 23.04 -39.29
C LEU A 193 12.77 23.44 -40.59
N LYS A 194 12.15 24.63 -40.58
CA LYS A 194 11.53 25.22 -41.78
C LYS A 194 12.56 25.94 -42.66
N ASP A 195 13.57 26.57 -42.06
CA ASP A 195 14.62 27.27 -42.80
C ASP A 195 15.92 26.43 -42.82
N PRO A 196 16.41 26.01 -44.00
CA PRO A 196 17.69 25.35 -44.14
C PRO A 196 18.90 26.19 -43.67
N ALA A 197 18.76 27.52 -43.57
CA ALA A 197 19.82 28.40 -43.08
C ALA A 197 20.15 28.18 -41.59
N GLU A 198 19.21 27.69 -40.79
CA GLU A 198 19.41 27.42 -39.36
C GLU A 198 20.16 26.09 -39.10
N VAL A 199 20.23 25.19 -40.09
CA VAL A 199 20.79 23.83 -39.95
C VAL A 199 22.21 23.81 -39.37
N PRO A 200 23.17 24.67 -39.78
CA PRO A 200 24.52 24.63 -39.23
C PRO A 200 24.56 24.90 -37.72
N GLU A 201 23.81 25.90 -37.24
CA GLU A 201 23.77 26.31 -35.84
C GLU A 201 23.16 25.20 -34.95
N TRP A 202 22.04 24.62 -35.40
CA TRP A 202 21.41 23.47 -34.73
C TRP A 202 22.29 22.23 -34.74
N THR A 203 22.98 21.96 -35.86
CA THR A 203 23.89 20.80 -35.96
C THR A 203 25.08 20.96 -35.02
N GLU A 204 25.67 22.16 -34.93
CA GLU A 204 26.77 22.47 -34.03
C GLU A 204 26.38 22.31 -32.56
N TRP A 205 25.21 22.84 -32.16
CA TRP A 205 24.71 22.70 -30.79
C TRP A 205 24.31 21.27 -30.42
N LEU A 206 23.63 20.52 -31.31
CA LEU A 206 23.30 19.11 -31.08
C LEU A 206 24.56 18.22 -31.06
N GLN A 207 25.55 18.52 -31.89
CA GLN A 207 26.86 17.86 -31.84
C GLN A 207 27.55 18.11 -30.49
N CYS A 208 27.51 19.34 -29.97
CA CYS A 208 28.03 19.67 -28.65
C CYS A 208 27.25 18.94 -27.53
N LEU A 209 25.92 18.85 -27.63
CA LEU A 209 25.09 18.10 -26.68
C LEU A 209 25.41 16.61 -26.62
N ARG A 210 25.74 16.00 -27.77
CA ARG A 210 26.11 14.58 -27.86
C ARG A 210 27.57 14.35 -27.43
N ASP A 211 28.51 15.03 -28.07
CA ASP A 211 29.94 14.71 -27.97
C ASP A 211 30.61 15.36 -26.76
N THR A 212 30.22 16.59 -26.41
CA THR A 212 30.83 17.36 -25.31
C THR A 212 30.07 17.18 -23.99
N LEU A 213 28.73 17.24 -24.03
CA LEU A 213 27.88 17.23 -22.83
C LEU A 213 27.26 15.87 -22.50
N GLN A 214 27.34 14.90 -23.43
CA GLN A 214 26.82 13.53 -23.30
C GLN A 214 25.37 13.47 -22.80
N ARG A 215 24.50 14.33 -23.34
CA ARG A 215 23.08 14.45 -22.92
C ARG A 215 22.08 13.74 -23.82
N ILE A 216 22.50 13.33 -25.00
CA ILE A 216 21.65 12.73 -26.03
C ILE A 216 22.44 11.58 -26.69
N ALA A 217 21.76 10.49 -27.05
CA ALA A 217 22.39 9.34 -27.69
C ALA A 217 22.71 9.63 -29.17
N SER A 218 21.75 10.24 -29.85
CA SER A 218 21.81 10.58 -31.28
C SER A 218 20.99 11.83 -31.55
N TYR A 219 21.21 12.43 -32.71
CA TYR A 219 20.37 13.53 -33.19
C TYR A 219 20.21 13.51 -34.70
N ARG A 220 19.15 14.19 -35.17
CA ARG A 220 18.90 14.47 -36.58
C ARG A 220 18.37 15.89 -36.76
N VAL A 221 18.81 16.58 -37.81
CA VAL A 221 18.20 17.84 -38.27
C VAL A 221 17.58 17.58 -39.64
N VAL A 222 16.27 17.84 -39.76
CA VAL A 222 15.46 17.48 -40.92
C VAL A 222 14.81 18.74 -41.50
N THR A 223 15.11 19.03 -42.76
CA THR A 223 14.52 20.15 -43.53
C THR A 223 13.56 19.67 -44.61
N ASP A 224 13.51 18.37 -44.90
CA ASP A 224 12.51 17.79 -45.79
C ASP A 224 11.16 17.64 -45.05
N LEU A 225 10.40 18.74 -45.07
CA LEU A 225 9.04 18.81 -44.54
C LEU A 225 7.97 18.37 -45.56
N SER A 226 8.36 17.69 -46.65
CA SER A 226 7.43 17.26 -47.70
C SER A 226 6.78 15.89 -47.39
N PRO A 227 5.55 15.63 -47.89
CA PRO A 227 4.64 16.57 -48.53
C PRO A 227 3.96 17.55 -47.55
N THR A 228 3.94 17.23 -46.26
CA THR A 228 3.45 18.12 -45.18
C THR A 228 4.28 17.96 -43.92
N LEU A 229 4.27 18.98 -43.05
CA LEU A 229 4.95 18.93 -41.74
C LEU A 229 4.55 17.70 -40.92
N PHE A 230 3.26 17.34 -40.91
CA PHE A 230 2.77 16.15 -40.21
C PHE A 230 3.24 14.85 -40.86
N SER A 231 3.41 14.81 -42.18
CA SER A 231 4.03 13.66 -42.87
C SER A 231 5.49 13.48 -42.46
N ALA A 232 6.23 14.57 -42.29
CA ALA A 232 7.60 14.52 -41.78
C ALA A 232 7.66 14.07 -40.32
N VAL A 233 6.74 14.55 -39.45
CA VAL A 233 6.63 14.06 -38.06
C VAL A 233 6.33 12.56 -38.02
N ALA A 234 5.36 12.05 -38.80
CA ALA A 234 5.03 10.63 -38.83
C ALA A 234 6.20 9.76 -39.31
N ARG A 235 6.94 10.21 -40.33
CA ARG A 235 8.13 9.55 -40.86
C ARG A 235 9.27 9.50 -39.84
N GLU A 236 9.63 10.62 -39.21
CA GLU A 236 10.72 10.64 -38.22
C GLU A 236 10.31 9.98 -36.87
N ALA A 237 9.01 9.83 -36.60
CA ALA A 237 8.51 8.98 -35.51
C ALA A 237 8.62 7.47 -35.81
N GLY A 238 8.90 7.07 -37.05
CA GLY A 238 8.95 5.65 -37.48
C GLY A 238 7.59 5.01 -37.77
N LEU A 239 6.51 5.82 -37.84
CA LEU A 239 5.12 5.36 -37.99
C LEU A 239 4.72 5.14 -39.46
N ASP A 240 5.67 5.21 -40.40
CA ASP A 240 5.46 5.04 -41.85
C ASP A 240 5.64 3.58 -42.32
N ARG A 241 5.97 2.66 -41.40
CA ARG A 241 6.18 1.24 -41.69
C ARG A 241 5.11 0.39 -41.01
N ALA A 242 4.36 -0.36 -41.80
CA ALA A 242 3.58 -1.47 -41.27
C ALA A 242 4.52 -2.59 -40.79
N ASP A 243 4.43 -2.94 -39.52
CA ASP A 243 5.20 -3.98 -38.84
C ASP A 243 4.66 -5.40 -39.11
N GLY A 244 3.66 -5.53 -40.00
CA GLY A 244 3.38 -6.77 -40.74
C GLY A 244 2.27 -7.67 -40.22
N THR A 245 1.48 -7.25 -39.23
CA THR A 245 0.31 -8.00 -38.75
C THR A 245 -0.97 -7.45 -39.36
N THR A 246 -1.86 -8.34 -39.77
CA THR A 246 -3.07 -7.98 -40.53
C THR A 246 -4.26 -7.87 -39.59
N VAL A 247 -4.51 -6.68 -39.04
CA VAL A 247 -5.75 -6.38 -38.32
C VAL A 247 -6.87 -6.06 -39.30
N ASP A 248 -8.06 -6.67 -39.12
CA ASP A 248 -9.22 -6.40 -39.97
C ASP A 248 -9.69 -4.93 -39.86
N VAL A 249 -9.31 -4.14 -40.86
CA VAL A 249 -9.57 -2.70 -40.97
C VAL A 249 -11.05 -2.40 -41.18
N GLN A 250 -11.86 -3.35 -41.69
CA GLN A 250 -13.29 -3.12 -41.95
C GLN A 250 -14.11 -2.93 -40.67
N GLN A 251 -13.54 -3.25 -39.50
CA GLN A 251 -14.21 -3.16 -38.21
C GLN A 251 -13.80 -1.91 -37.40
N ARG A 252 -12.85 -1.10 -37.88
CA ARG A 252 -12.37 0.13 -37.22
C ARG A 252 -13.31 1.32 -37.50
N HIS A 253 -13.27 2.36 -36.66
CA HIS A 253 -13.92 3.62 -37.01
C HIS A 253 -13.20 4.29 -38.21
N PRO A 254 -13.93 4.86 -39.19
CA PRO A 254 -13.33 5.46 -40.39
C PRO A 254 -12.55 6.73 -40.08
N ASP A 255 -13.04 7.49 -39.09
CA ASP A 255 -12.42 8.70 -38.56
C ASP A 255 -11.98 8.46 -37.10
N PRO A 256 -10.81 8.96 -36.68
CA PRO A 256 -10.31 8.72 -35.33
C PRO A 256 -11.13 9.50 -34.30
N ARG A 257 -11.56 8.79 -33.25
CA ARG A 257 -12.26 9.37 -32.09
C ARG A 257 -11.24 9.89 -31.09
N VAL A 258 -11.59 10.96 -30.40
CA VAL A 258 -10.79 11.50 -29.30
C VAL A 258 -11.45 11.14 -27.98
N TYR A 259 -10.64 10.74 -27.02
CA TYR A 259 -11.02 10.41 -25.66
C TYR A 259 -10.21 11.27 -24.69
N ARG A 260 -10.80 11.69 -23.57
CA ARG A 260 -10.09 12.23 -22.41
C ARG A 260 -9.80 11.07 -21.45
N ILE A 261 -8.62 11.04 -20.83
CA ILE A 261 -8.22 10.01 -19.87
C ILE A 261 -8.17 10.62 -18.48
N ASP A 262 -9.10 10.21 -17.63
CA ASP A 262 -9.17 10.60 -16.22
C ASP A 262 -8.48 9.53 -15.35
N PHE A 263 -7.57 9.90 -14.45
CA PHE A 263 -6.84 8.97 -13.56
C PHE A 263 -7.43 8.95 -12.14
N VAL A 264 -8.48 8.15 -11.95
CA VAL A 264 -9.27 8.08 -10.69
C VAL A 264 -8.59 7.17 -9.67
N LEU A 265 -8.56 7.57 -8.39
CA LEU A 265 -8.22 6.65 -7.31
C LEU A 265 -9.44 5.78 -6.97
N SER A 266 -9.35 4.47 -7.23
CA SER A 266 -10.42 3.53 -6.91
C SER A 266 -10.62 3.43 -5.40
N LYS A 267 -11.84 3.73 -4.92
CA LYS A 267 -12.19 3.62 -3.49
C LYS A 267 -12.06 2.17 -2.97
N GLN A 268 -12.30 1.18 -3.84
CA GLN A 268 -12.26 -0.25 -3.54
C GLN A 268 -10.83 -0.80 -3.53
N THR A 269 -10.12 -0.72 -4.66
CA THR A 269 -8.79 -1.35 -4.84
C THR A 269 -7.64 -0.49 -4.33
N LYS A 270 -7.86 0.77 -3.97
CA LYS A 270 -6.84 1.80 -3.66
C LYS A 270 -5.80 2.03 -4.78
N THR A 271 -6.02 1.48 -5.97
CA THR A 271 -5.18 1.67 -7.16
C THR A 271 -5.71 2.83 -8.02
N VAL A 272 -4.83 3.43 -8.82
CA VAL A 272 -5.23 4.43 -9.82
C VAL A 272 -5.75 3.71 -11.06
N ILE A 273 -7.01 3.94 -11.41
CA ILE A 273 -7.66 3.41 -12.62
C ILE A 273 -7.75 4.49 -13.70
N GLN A 274 -7.64 4.08 -14.96
CA GLN A 274 -7.84 4.97 -16.10
C GLN A 274 -9.31 4.91 -16.55
N LEU A 275 -10.00 6.05 -16.55
CA LEU A 275 -11.36 6.18 -17.07
C LEU A 275 -11.34 6.97 -18.40
N PRO A 276 -11.52 6.30 -19.55
CA PRO A 276 -11.56 6.94 -20.85
C PRO A 276 -12.98 7.48 -21.17
N ARG A 277 -13.14 8.79 -21.24
CA ARG A 277 -14.40 9.46 -21.67
C ARG A 277 -14.32 9.90 -23.12
N LEU A 278 -15.42 9.84 -23.86
CA LEU A 278 -15.45 10.36 -25.24
C LEU A 278 -15.35 11.88 -25.22
N SER A 279 -14.51 12.47 -26.06
CA SER A 279 -14.30 13.93 -26.11
C SER A 279 -14.31 14.38 -27.58
N PRO A 280 -15.48 14.63 -28.19
CA PRO A 280 -15.59 14.95 -29.62
C PRO A 280 -14.84 16.23 -29.98
N LEU A 281 -14.17 16.28 -31.14
CA LEU A 281 -13.43 17.48 -31.59
C LEU A 281 -14.29 18.76 -31.72
N SER A 282 -15.61 18.64 -31.74
CA SER A 282 -16.56 19.75 -31.72
C SER A 282 -16.77 20.41 -30.35
N THR A 283 -16.30 19.79 -29.26
CA THR A 283 -16.36 20.31 -27.88
C THR A 283 -15.12 21.17 -27.58
N LEU A 284 -15.09 21.81 -26.41
CA LEU A 284 -13.84 22.42 -25.90
C LEU A 284 -12.88 21.39 -25.28
N GLY A 285 -13.32 20.14 -25.08
CA GLY A 285 -12.59 19.06 -24.41
C GLY A 285 -12.85 18.97 -22.90
N TYR A 286 -13.55 19.95 -22.34
CA TYR A 286 -13.87 20.10 -20.91
C TYR A 286 -15.36 20.36 -20.67
N ASP A 287 -16.17 20.21 -21.70
CA ASP A 287 -17.61 20.32 -21.57
C ASP A 287 -18.08 19.14 -20.69
N GLU A 288 -18.83 19.43 -19.63
CA GLU A 288 -19.41 18.39 -18.77
C GLU A 288 -20.49 17.66 -19.56
N ASP A 289 -20.43 16.33 -19.56
CA ASP A 289 -21.56 15.53 -19.98
C ASP A 289 -22.66 15.77 -18.93
N GLU A 290 -23.65 16.59 -19.27
CA GLU A 290 -24.95 16.66 -18.57
C GLU A 290 -25.62 15.28 -18.71
N GLU A 291 -25.19 14.30 -17.92
CA GLU A 291 -25.85 13.00 -17.83
C GLU A 291 -27.24 13.22 -17.20
N GLU A 292 -28.23 13.28 -18.09
CA GLU A 292 -29.63 13.53 -17.82
C GLU A 292 -30.14 12.64 -16.66
N GLU A 293 -30.58 13.27 -15.55
CA GLU A 293 -31.43 12.65 -14.52
C GLU A 293 -32.84 12.36 -15.08
N ASP A 294 -32.91 11.64 -16.21
CA ASP A 294 -34.14 11.37 -16.93
C ASP A 294 -34.80 10.07 -16.44
N GLY A 295 -35.50 10.22 -15.32
CA GLY A 295 -36.87 9.70 -15.25
C GLY A 295 -37.12 8.47 -14.39
N HIS A 296 -37.56 8.72 -13.14
CA HIS A 296 -38.74 8.04 -12.62
C HIS A 296 -39.84 9.05 -12.28
N ASP A 297 -40.72 9.25 -13.28
CA ASP A 297 -41.94 10.05 -13.22
C ASP A 297 -43.01 9.36 -12.37
N HIS A 298 -43.21 9.86 -11.16
CA HIS A 298 -44.45 9.69 -10.39
C HIS A 298 -45.07 11.05 -10.09
N GLY A 299 -45.71 11.61 -11.11
CA GLY A 299 -46.29 12.94 -11.05
C GLY A 299 -47.42 13.11 -10.04
N HIS A 300 -47.43 14.28 -9.38
CA HIS A 300 -48.65 14.86 -8.85
C HIS A 300 -49.11 16.03 -9.71
N HIS A 301 -50.16 15.77 -10.48
CA HIS A 301 -50.99 16.81 -11.09
C HIS A 301 -51.43 17.85 -10.06
N HIS A 302 -51.24 19.14 -10.34
CA HIS A 302 -52.32 20.12 -10.14
C HIS A 302 -52.19 21.35 -11.06
N HIS A 303 -53.00 21.34 -12.12
CA HIS A 303 -53.61 22.52 -12.73
C HIS A 303 -54.30 23.42 -11.66
N HIS A 304 -54.57 24.73 -11.81
CA HIS A 304 -54.72 25.60 -13.00
C HIS A 304 -54.43 27.10 -12.69
N HIS A 305 -54.18 27.83 -13.78
CA HIS A 305 -54.35 29.27 -14.05
C HIS A 305 -55.28 30.18 -13.19
N HIS A 306 -54.88 31.47 -13.18
CA HIS A 306 -55.66 32.73 -13.15
C HIS A 306 -56.31 33.26 -11.85
N GLY A 307 -56.08 34.55 -11.56
CA GLY A 307 -57.12 35.41 -10.95
C GLY A 307 -56.66 36.65 -10.16
N HIS A 308 -56.83 37.84 -10.76
CA HIS A 308 -56.89 39.21 -10.18
C HIS A 308 -57.12 39.42 -8.66
N GLY A 309 -56.59 40.55 -8.10
CA GLY A 309 -57.37 41.33 -7.12
C GLY A 309 -56.67 42.33 -6.16
N HIS A 310 -56.51 43.60 -6.58
CA HIS A 310 -56.74 44.86 -5.82
C HIS A 310 -56.24 45.14 -4.36
N HIS A 311 -55.48 46.27 -4.27
CA HIS A 311 -55.71 47.47 -3.43
C HIS A 311 -55.22 47.67 -1.96
N HIS A 312 -54.39 48.74 -1.84
CA HIS A 312 -54.44 49.91 -0.93
C HIS A 312 -53.95 49.90 0.54
N GLY A 313 -53.31 51.03 0.92
CA GLY A 313 -52.94 51.47 2.28
C GLY A 313 -51.42 51.48 2.53
N ASP A 314 -50.60 52.52 2.39
CA ASP A 314 -50.68 54.02 2.43
C ASP A 314 -50.17 54.64 3.76
N VAL A 315 -49.38 55.73 3.64
CA VAL A 315 -48.81 56.65 4.69
C VAL A 315 -47.79 56.02 5.72
N VAL A 316 -46.76 56.67 6.34
CA VAL A 316 -46.36 58.08 6.62
C VAL A 316 -44.82 58.29 6.82
N ASP A 317 -44.27 59.42 6.32
CA ASP A 317 -43.13 60.31 6.72
C ASP A 317 -41.78 59.89 7.40
N ALA A 318 -40.68 60.16 6.65
CA ALA A 318 -39.68 61.26 6.83
C ALA A 318 -38.38 61.21 7.70
N HIS A 319 -37.38 61.96 7.18
CA HIS A 319 -36.11 62.48 7.74
C HIS A 319 -34.95 61.49 8.04
N GLY A 320 -33.67 61.77 7.73
CA GLY A 320 -33.05 62.88 6.97
C GLY A 320 -31.51 62.97 7.15
N ALA A 321 -30.83 63.81 6.34
CA ALA A 321 -29.46 64.38 6.51
C ALA A 321 -28.25 63.40 6.57
N GLU A 322 -27.35 63.36 5.57
CA GLU A 322 -26.17 64.24 5.31
C GLU A 322 -24.87 63.82 6.03
N SER A 323 -23.84 63.45 5.26
CA SER A 323 -22.47 64.03 5.34
C SER A 323 -21.55 63.45 4.24
N GLU A 324 -21.09 64.30 3.33
CA GLU A 324 -19.90 64.08 2.49
C GLU A 324 -18.64 64.47 3.29
N GLU A 325 -17.48 63.88 3.02
CA GLU A 325 -16.19 64.62 2.91
C GLU A 325 -15.04 63.74 2.36
N ASP A 326 -14.10 64.40 1.69
CA ASP A 326 -13.06 63.83 0.80
C ASP A 326 -11.75 63.39 1.52
N GLY A 327 -10.80 62.81 0.75
CA GLY A 327 -9.43 62.61 1.24
C GLY A 327 -8.47 61.86 0.32
N ASP A 328 -8.02 62.49 -0.78
CA ASP A 328 -6.89 62.00 -1.59
C ASP A 328 -5.53 62.15 -0.88
N VAL A 329 -4.62 61.16 -0.98
CA VAL A 329 -3.15 61.37 -0.95
C VAL A 329 -2.43 60.31 -1.80
N GLU A 330 -1.60 60.75 -2.74
CA GLU A 330 -0.61 59.93 -3.47
C GLU A 330 0.73 59.85 -2.71
N THR A 331 1.48 58.75 -2.84
CA THR A 331 2.95 58.81 -2.80
C THR A 331 3.62 57.73 -3.66
N GLU A 332 4.50 58.17 -4.57
CA GLU A 332 5.46 57.32 -5.31
C GLU A 332 6.66 56.93 -4.42
N GLY A 333 7.46 55.95 -4.88
CA GLY A 333 8.71 55.55 -4.22
C GLY A 333 9.53 54.53 -5.01
N ASP A 334 10.40 55.02 -5.90
CA ASP A 334 11.41 54.23 -6.64
C ASP A 334 12.60 53.77 -5.76
N PHE A 335 13.32 52.73 -6.23
CA PHE A 335 14.78 52.71 -6.50
C PHE A 335 15.58 51.43 -6.13
N GLU A 336 16.20 50.89 -7.21
CA GLU A 336 17.60 50.41 -7.35
C GLU A 336 18.08 49.00 -6.94
N ASP A 337 18.99 48.52 -7.79
CA ASP A 337 19.69 47.23 -7.83
C ASP A 337 20.93 47.19 -6.90
N ASP A 338 21.46 45.99 -6.56
CA ASP A 338 22.91 45.75 -6.72
C ASP A 338 23.37 44.27 -6.70
N ASP A 339 24.12 43.96 -7.75
CA ASP A 339 25.20 43.00 -8.04
C ASP A 339 25.75 41.87 -7.08
N SER A 340 25.81 40.67 -7.68
CA SER A 340 27.02 39.86 -8.00
C SER A 340 27.83 38.95 -7.03
N ALA A 341 28.38 37.89 -7.68
CA ALA A 341 29.59 37.08 -7.40
C ALA A 341 29.59 35.95 -6.32
N SER A 342 30.43 34.88 -6.37
CA SER A 342 30.96 34.00 -7.46
C SER A 342 31.91 32.92 -6.89
N ALA A 343 31.90 31.68 -7.42
CA ALA A 343 33.01 30.68 -7.40
C ALA A 343 33.45 30.10 -6.00
N ASP A 344 34.09 28.93 -5.81
CA ASP A 344 34.68 27.88 -6.67
C ASP A 344 34.73 26.50 -5.95
N GLY A 345 34.70 25.39 -6.72
CA GLY A 345 35.55 24.17 -6.55
C GLY A 345 35.12 23.04 -5.57
N VAL A 346 35.56 21.77 -5.69
CA VAL A 346 36.29 20.96 -6.72
C VAL A 346 36.06 19.45 -6.37
N GLU A 347 35.82 18.59 -7.38
CA GLU A 347 36.13 17.13 -7.61
C GLU A 347 36.21 16.10 -6.42
N ASP A 348 36.02 14.77 -6.53
CA ASP A 348 36.25 13.82 -7.64
C ASP A 348 35.61 12.39 -7.42
N ALA A 349 35.46 11.61 -8.51
CA ALA A 349 35.48 10.10 -8.64
C ALA A 349 34.53 9.15 -7.82
N GLU A 350 34.09 7.94 -8.28
CA GLU A 350 34.13 7.23 -9.58
C GLU A 350 33.05 6.08 -9.66
N GLU A 351 32.87 5.46 -10.83
CA GLU A 351 31.76 4.56 -11.28
C GLU A 351 31.83 3.06 -10.89
N GLY A 352 30.77 2.29 -11.20
CA GLY A 352 30.79 0.81 -11.29
C GLY A 352 29.49 0.13 -11.78
N ASN A 353 29.38 -0.17 -13.08
CA ASN A 353 28.29 -0.96 -13.73
C ASN A 353 28.36 -2.48 -13.38
N THR A 354 27.32 -3.33 -13.51
CA THR A 354 26.70 -3.82 -14.78
C THR A 354 25.45 -4.71 -14.57
N GLU A 355 24.53 -4.68 -15.55
CA GLU A 355 23.74 -5.78 -16.20
C GLU A 355 23.17 -6.96 -15.36
N GLY A 356 21.94 -7.47 -15.53
CA GLY A 356 20.82 -7.15 -16.43
C GLY A 356 20.22 -8.36 -17.18
N ARG A 357 18.87 -8.46 -17.22
CA ARG A 357 17.99 -9.01 -18.30
C ARG A 357 16.99 -10.12 -17.91
N ALA A 358 15.75 -9.97 -18.42
CA ALA A 358 14.60 -10.87 -18.23
C ALA A 358 14.17 -11.57 -19.54
N HIS A 359 13.23 -12.52 -19.45
CA HIS A 359 12.51 -13.12 -20.58
C HIS A 359 11.00 -13.25 -20.29
N ALA A 360 10.18 -13.07 -21.32
CA ALA A 360 8.71 -13.18 -21.27
C ALA A 360 8.22 -14.37 -22.13
N HIS A 361 6.99 -14.85 -21.90
CA HIS A 361 6.35 -15.86 -22.74
C HIS A 361 4.87 -15.55 -23.06
N HIS A 362 4.52 -15.74 -24.33
CA HIS A 362 3.16 -15.76 -24.88
C HIS A 362 2.40 -17.05 -24.51
N HIS A 363 1.07 -17.02 -24.59
CA HIS A 363 0.32 -18.15 -25.15
C HIS A 363 -0.94 -17.73 -25.92
N ASP A 364 -1.21 -18.45 -27.02
CA ASP A 364 -2.33 -18.25 -27.96
C ASP A 364 -3.59 -19.06 -27.61
N CYS A 365 -4.70 -18.70 -28.24
CA CYS A 365 -6.02 -19.33 -28.14
C CYS A 365 -6.45 -20.03 -29.46
N ASP A 366 -7.09 -21.20 -29.36
CA ASP A 366 -8.02 -21.80 -30.33
C ASP A 366 -8.86 -22.85 -29.57
N GLY A 367 -10.17 -23.08 -29.77
CA GLY A 367 -11.16 -22.46 -30.65
C GLY A 367 -11.92 -23.51 -31.48
N HIS A 368 -13.17 -23.89 -31.13
CA HIS A 368 -14.09 -24.64 -32.03
C HIS A 368 -15.59 -24.53 -31.66
N HIS A 369 -16.47 -24.85 -32.62
CA HIS A 369 -17.90 -24.46 -32.67
C HIS A 369 -18.93 -25.61 -32.56
N HIS A 370 -20.19 -25.23 -32.27
CA HIS A 370 -21.45 -25.56 -33.00
C HIS A 370 -22.61 -26.35 -32.31
N HIS A 371 -23.79 -25.70 -32.42
CA HIS A 371 -25.13 -26.22 -32.83
C HIS A 371 -26.28 -26.49 -31.83
N HIS A 372 -27.44 -25.94 -32.22
CA HIS A 372 -28.79 -26.07 -31.63
C HIS A 372 -29.38 -27.50 -31.63
N SER A 373 -30.35 -27.74 -30.73
CA SER A 373 -31.67 -28.28 -31.12
C SER A 373 -32.73 -28.16 -30.00
N ASN A 374 -33.99 -28.43 -30.33
CA ASN A 374 -35.20 -28.04 -29.58
C ASN A 374 -36.03 -29.27 -29.13
N HIS A 375 -36.97 -29.05 -28.19
CA HIS A 375 -38.11 -29.93 -27.80
C HIS A 375 -37.87 -31.32 -27.18
N HIS A 376 -38.43 -31.52 -25.97
CA HIS A 376 -39.76 -32.16 -25.80
C HIS A 376 -40.28 -31.96 -24.35
N GLY A 377 -41.61 -32.02 -24.14
CA GLY A 377 -42.21 -31.94 -22.81
C GLY A 377 -43.42 -32.87 -22.63
N CYS A 378 -43.66 -33.29 -21.39
CA CYS A 378 -44.87 -33.92 -20.82
C CYS A 378 -44.60 -34.16 -19.31
N GLY A 379 -45.48 -34.01 -18.31
CA GLY A 379 -46.86 -33.52 -18.26
C GLY A 379 -47.70 -34.27 -17.19
N SER A 380 -48.46 -33.55 -16.34
CA SER A 380 -49.54 -34.05 -15.43
C SER A 380 -49.17 -34.96 -14.22
N LEU A 381 -49.92 -35.03 -13.09
CA LEU A 381 -50.99 -34.21 -12.47
C LEU A 381 -51.30 -34.70 -11.02
N CYS A 382 -52.00 -33.87 -10.21
CA CYS A 382 -52.70 -34.17 -8.93
C CYS A 382 -51.82 -34.49 -7.68
N GLY A 383 -52.16 -34.07 -6.45
CA GLY A 383 -53.38 -33.44 -5.89
C GLY A 383 -53.14 -32.70 -4.53
N PRO A 384 -54.19 -32.29 -3.79
CA PRO A 384 -54.18 -31.01 -3.05
C PRO A 384 -54.32 -31.08 -1.50
N ASP A 385 -54.53 -29.89 -0.91
CA ASP A 385 -55.09 -29.54 0.42
C ASP A 385 -54.18 -29.54 1.66
N SER A 386 -53.81 -28.33 2.11
CA SER A 386 -54.02 -27.89 3.50
C SER A 386 -53.90 -26.36 3.64
N ASP A 387 -55.04 -25.68 3.79
CA ASP A 387 -55.08 -24.26 4.17
C ASP A 387 -54.60 -24.05 5.61
N HIS A 388 -53.69 -23.09 5.83
CA HIS A 388 -53.64 -22.34 7.09
C HIS A 388 -53.30 -20.88 6.80
N ALA A 389 -54.10 -19.98 7.39
CA ALA A 389 -54.14 -18.57 7.05
C ALA A 389 -53.33 -17.70 8.01
N GLY A 390 -52.84 -16.58 7.49
CA GLY A 390 -52.92 -15.28 8.16
C GLY A 390 -51.78 -14.89 9.10
N ALA A 391 -50.82 -14.17 8.55
CA ALA A 391 -50.32 -12.92 9.13
C ALA A 391 -49.81 -12.04 7.97
N GLU A 392 -50.47 -10.92 7.72
CA GLU A 392 -49.91 -9.81 6.95
C GLU A 392 -49.17 -8.94 7.98
N ASP A 393 -47.85 -8.81 7.89
CA ASP A 393 -47.09 -7.85 8.68
C ASP A 393 -46.23 -6.98 7.73
N GLU A 394 -46.63 -5.73 7.76
CA GLU A 394 -46.10 -4.43 7.30
C GLU A 394 -44.64 -4.30 6.82
N ASP A 395 -44.51 -3.33 5.92
CA ASP A 395 -43.30 -2.77 5.34
C ASP A 395 -42.13 -2.59 6.34
N GLY A 396 -41.03 -3.31 6.11
CA GLY A 396 -39.78 -3.10 6.82
C GLY A 396 -39.03 -1.89 6.26
N GLU A 397 -39.17 -0.74 6.91
CA GLU A 397 -38.30 0.42 6.68
C GLU A 397 -36.82 0.02 6.83
N GLU A 398 -35.95 0.57 5.97
CA GLU A 398 -34.50 0.38 6.04
C GLU A 398 -33.94 1.05 7.30
N ALA A 399 -33.96 0.32 8.42
CA ALA A 399 -33.30 0.72 9.65
C ALA A 399 -31.78 0.78 9.43
N GLY A 400 -31.27 1.98 9.14
CA GLY A 400 -29.84 2.27 9.07
C GLY A 400 -29.14 1.71 10.31
N GLY A 401 -28.20 0.78 10.09
CA GLY A 401 -27.67 -0.09 11.14
C GLY A 401 -26.86 0.66 12.20
N SER A 402 -27.53 1.19 13.21
CA SER A 402 -26.87 1.77 14.38
C SER A 402 -26.19 0.68 15.20
N MET A 403 -24.87 0.79 15.34
CA MET A 403 -24.07 -0.16 16.11
C MET A 403 -24.41 -0.01 17.61
N LEU A 404 -24.87 -1.08 18.23
CA LEU A 404 -25.21 -1.12 19.66
C LEU A 404 -23.99 -1.52 20.49
N VAL A 405 -23.55 -0.66 21.42
CA VAL A 405 -22.37 -0.88 22.26
C VAL A 405 -22.73 -0.71 23.74
N SER A 406 -22.21 -1.60 24.61
CA SER A 406 -22.58 -1.66 26.02
C SER A 406 -21.48 -1.13 26.96
N GLY A 407 -21.88 -0.41 28.02
CA GLY A 407 -21.00 0.02 29.11
C GLY A 407 -20.45 1.45 28.99
N LEU A 408 -19.57 1.87 29.91
CA LEU A 408 -19.04 3.25 29.93
C LEU A 408 -17.55 3.37 29.55
N GLN A 409 -16.79 2.27 29.52
CA GLN A 409 -15.32 2.28 29.51
C GLN A 409 -14.69 2.95 28.26
N ALA A 410 -15.42 3.03 27.14
CA ALA A 410 -14.95 3.65 25.89
C ALA A 410 -15.87 4.75 25.33
N VAL A 411 -16.85 5.24 26.13
CA VAL A 411 -17.80 6.29 25.73
C VAL A 411 -17.12 7.58 25.21
N ALA A 412 -15.95 7.92 25.75
CA ALA A 412 -15.17 9.07 25.30
C ALA A 412 -14.51 8.92 23.92
N HIS A 413 -14.56 7.73 23.31
CA HIS A 413 -13.89 7.41 22.04
C HIS A 413 -14.85 7.04 20.89
N TRP A 414 -16.11 6.71 21.18
CA TRP A 414 -17.12 6.36 20.16
C TRP A 414 -17.58 7.57 19.35
N CYS A 415 -18.20 7.34 18.19
CA CYS A 415 -18.81 8.40 17.38
C CYS A 415 -20.24 8.01 16.96
N ASP A 416 -21.07 8.98 16.64
CA ASP A 416 -22.41 8.74 16.12
C ASP A 416 -22.35 8.07 14.73
N PRO A 417 -23.31 7.19 14.37
CA PRO A 417 -24.57 6.90 15.04
C PRO A 417 -24.53 5.65 15.97
N VAL A 418 -23.49 5.50 16.80
CA VAL A 418 -23.43 4.43 17.82
C VAL A 418 -24.49 4.64 18.90
N ARG A 419 -25.40 3.68 19.07
CA ARG A 419 -26.36 3.63 20.19
C ARG A 419 -25.71 2.95 21.40
N VAL A 420 -25.70 3.63 22.53
CA VAL A 420 -25.08 3.14 23.77
C VAL A 420 -26.12 2.50 24.68
N ILE A 421 -25.88 1.25 25.08
CA ILE A 421 -26.64 0.57 26.14
C ILE A 421 -25.91 0.75 27.48
N VAL A 422 -26.52 1.50 28.40
CA VAL A 422 -26.07 1.63 29.79
C VAL A 422 -27.02 0.86 30.71
N GLU A 423 -26.56 -0.30 31.20
CA GLU A 423 -27.18 -0.96 32.35
C GLU A 423 -26.58 -0.40 33.64
N GLY A 424 -27.40 0.25 34.45
CA GLY A 424 -26.95 0.97 35.64
C GLY A 424 -28.07 1.20 36.63
N ARG A 425 -27.85 2.17 37.53
CA ARG A 425 -28.82 2.53 38.56
C ARG A 425 -28.98 4.04 38.72
N VAL A 426 -30.23 4.50 38.81
CA VAL A 426 -30.55 5.93 38.88
C VAL A 426 -30.20 6.48 40.26
N LEU A 427 -29.09 7.21 40.37
CA LEU A 427 -28.60 7.83 41.61
C LEU A 427 -29.28 9.17 41.89
N ASP A 428 -29.51 9.97 40.84
CA ASP A 428 -30.30 11.21 40.90
C ASP A 428 -31.11 11.36 39.61
N LEU A 429 -32.43 11.16 39.71
CA LEU A 429 -33.33 11.27 38.56
C LEU A 429 -33.43 12.71 38.01
N ASN A 430 -33.32 13.73 38.87
CA ASN A 430 -33.44 15.12 38.42
C ASN A 430 -32.13 15.64 37.82
N GLY A 431 -30.99 15.16 38.31
CA GLY A 431 -29.66 15.41 37.75
C GLY A 431 -29.24 14.46 36.62
N GLY A 432 -30.12 13.55 36.18
CA GLY A 432 -29.82 12.57 35.13
C GLY A 432 -28.73 11.55 35.49
N LEU A 433 -28.37 11.40 36.77
CA LEU A 433 -27.17 10.69 37.18
C LEU A 433 -27.42 9.17 37.29
N VAL A 434 -26.71 8.40 36.48
CA VAL A 434 -26.76 6.93 36.45
C VAL A 434 -25.42 6.36 36.88
N GLY A 435 -25.43 5.50 37.90
CA GLY A 435 -24.26 4.80 38.42
C GLY A 435 -24.17 3.37 37.91
N THR A 436 -22.97 2.97 37.48
CA THR A 436 -22.59 1.63 37.01
C THR A 436 -21.33 1.17 37.77
N THR A 437 -20.91 -0.08 37.60
CA THR A 437 -19.58 -0.53 38.08
C THR A 437 -18.42 0.26 37.46
N ASP A 438 -18.60 0.79 36.26
CA ASP A 438 -17.60 1.58 35.53
C ASP A 438 -17.59 3.06 35.96
N GLY A 439 -18.46 3.47 36.89
CA GLY A 439 -18.60 4.86 37.33
C GLY A 439 -19.97 5.46 37.04
N CYS A 440 -20.06 6.79 37.14
CA CYS A 440 -21.30 7.53 36.95
C CYS A 440 -21.30 8.30 35.62
N VAL A 441 -22.44 8.36 34.95
CA VAL A 441 -22.66 9.15 33.72
C VAL A 441 -23.87 10.08 33.90
N VAL A 442 -23.85 11.24 33.26
CA VAL A 442 -25.01 12.14 33.18
C VAL A 442 -25.78 11.82 31.90
N VAL A 443 -27.05 11.45 32.09
CA VAL A 443 -28.00 11.10 31.04
C VAL A 443 -29.09 12.17 30.99
N SER A 444 -29.05 13.02 29.96
CA SER A 444 -30.13 13.95 29.64
C SER A 444 -31.36 13.18 29.14
N ASN A 445 -32.54 13.82 29.16
CA ASN A 445 -33.84 13.21 28.85
C ASN A 445 -34.29 12.04 29.77
N LEU A 446 -33.43 11.53 30.67
CA LEU A 446 -33.71 10.38 31.54
C LEU A 446 -35.02 10.51 32.33
N LYS A 447 -35.32 11.71 32.84
CA LYS A 447 -36.54 11.95 33.62
C LYS A 447 -37.80 11.87 32.77
N GLU A 448 -37.81 12.49 31.58
CA GLU A 448 -38.98 12.53 30.70
C GLU A 448 -39.29 11.13 30.18
N MET A 449 -38.26 10.36 29.80
CA MET A 449 -38.38 8.95 29.46
C MET A 449 -38.87 8.09 30.63
N ALA A 450 -38.39 8.34 31.85
CA ALA A 450 -38.81 7.61 33.04
C ALA A 450 -40.24 7.98 33.53
N ASP A 451 -40.71 9.19 33.24
CA ASP A 451 -42.08 9.63 33.50
C ASP A 451 -43.06 9.11 32.41
N ALA A 452 -42.57 8.89 31.18
CA ALA A 452 -43.33 8.24 30.10
C ALA A 452 -43.57 6.73 30.34
N ASP A 453 -42.58 6.01 30.87
CA ASP A 453 -42.78 4.61 31.32
C ASP A 453 -43.56 4.58 32.64
N THR A 454 -44.85 4.30 32.54
CA THR A 454 -45.77 4.16 33.70
C THR A 454 -45.29 3.16 34.77
N THR A 455 -44.51 2.13 34.40
CA THR A 455 -43.99 1.12 35.33
C THR A 455 -42.77 1.64 36.09
N LEU A 456 -41.88 2.35 35.39
CA LEU A 456 -40.69 2.99 35.95
C LEU A 456 -41.06 4.19 36.82
N SER A 457 -41.94 5.07 36.36
CA SER A 457 -42.49 6.19 37.15
C SER A 457 -43.16 5.71 38.44
N ALA A 458 -43.97 4.64 38.37
CA ALA A 458 -44.58 4.02 39.55
C ALA A 458 -43.56 3.33 40.47
N PHE A 459 -42.40 2.89 39.96
CA PHE A 459 -41.31 2.33 40.78
C PHE A 459 -40.52 3.45 41.49
N LEU A 460 -40.14 4.50 40.76
CA LEU A 460 -39.45 5.68 41.27
C LEU A 460 -40.27 6.40 42.35
N THR A 461 -41.58 6.57 42.11
CA THR A 461 -42.50 7.16 43.09
C THR A 461 -42.62 6.33 44.38
N ARG A 462 -42.60 4.99 44.28
CA ARG A 462 -42.57 4.09 45.46
C ARG A 462 -41.24 4.15 46.21
N ALA A 463 -40.11 4.30 45.52
CA ALA A 463 -38.81 4.50 46.16
C ALA A 463 -38.75 5.84 46.92
N ALA A 464 -39.23 6.93 46.31
CA ALA A 464 -39.25 8.27 46.91
C ALA A 464 -40.19 8.40 48.13
N THR A 465 -41.27 7.63 48.18
CA THR A 465 -42.28 7.70 49.27
C THR A 465 -41.97 6.78 50.47
N SER A 466 -41.00 5.88 50.35
CA SER A 466 -40.62 4.91 51.38
C SER A 466 -39.83 5.54 52.53
N THR A 467 -40.53 6.24 53.43
CA THR A 467 -39.96 6.92 54.62
C THR A 467 -39.83 6.03 55.87
N VAL A 468 -39.99 4.71 55.74
CA VAL A 468 -40.08 3.79 56.90
C VAL A 468 -38.71 3.27 57.36
N ALA A 469 -38.17 3.96 58.37
CA ALA A 469 -37.42 3.46 59.52
C ALA A 469 -36.36 2.33 59.37
N LYS A 470 -35.10 2.73 59.59
CA LYS A 470 -33.95 1.98 60.15
C LYS A 470 -33.45 0.71 59.41
N TRP A 471 -32.17 0.79 59.03
CA TRP A 471 -31.23 -0.33 58.79
C TRP A 471 -31.32 -1.08 57.45
N THR A 472 -31.54 -0.33 56.35
CA THR A 472 -30.80 -0.41 55.07
C THR A 472 -31.38 0.67 54.16
N ALA A 473 -30.57 1.47 53.48
CA ALA A 473 -31.11 2.40 52.48
C ALA A 473 -31.73 1.57 51.32
N PRO A 474 -32.94 1.93 50.81
CA PRO A 474 -33.50 1.23 49.67
C PRO A 474 -32.57 1.41 48.47
N LYS A 475 -32.12 0.30 47.88
CA LYS A 475 -31.15 0.34 46.76
C LYS A 475 -31.76 1.09 45.57
N PRO A 476 -31.04 2.07 44.99
CA PRO A 476 -31.45 2.77 43.77
C PRO A 476 -31.99 1.83 42.66
N PRO A 477 -33.03 2.26 41.90
CA PRO A 477 -33.61 1.49 40.82
C PRO A 477 -32.55 1.08 39.81
N ALA A 478 -32.60 -0.17 39.32
CA ALA A 478 -31.78 -0.61 38.21
C ALA A 478 -32.54 -0.46 36.89
N VAL A 479 -31.87 0.09 35.89
CA VAL A 479 -32.42 0.42 34.58
C VAL A 479 -31.42 0.03 33.48
N ALA A 480 -31.96 -0.34 32.32
CA ALA A 480 -31.22 -0.32 31.06
C ALA A 480 -31.67 0.91 30.28
N ILE A 481 -30.71 1.62 29.70
CA ILE A 481 -30.92 2.85 28.95
C ILE A 481 -30.28 2.64 27.58
N ALA A 482 -31.03 2.86 26.50
CA ALA A 482 -30.45 3.09 25.18
C ALA A 482 -30.36 4.61 24.97
N ALA A 483 -29.18 5.08 24.56
CA ALA A 483 -28.89 6.51 24.46
C ALA A 483 -27.92 6.86 23.33
N LEU A 484 -28.04 8.07 22.81
CA LEU A 484 -27.08 8.69 21.90
C LEU A 484 -25.98 9.41 22.68
N LEU A 485 -24.84 9.65 22.01
CA LEU A 485 -23.72 10.41 22.55
C LEU A 485 -23.98 11.91 22.39
N HIS A 486 -23.56 12.72 23.38
CA HIS A 486 -23.56 14.16 23.23
C HIS A 486 -22.32 14.77 23.88
N ARG A 487 -21.61 15.63 23.14
CA ARG A 487 -20.40 16.32 23.59
C ARG A 487 -20.62 17.83 23.60
N ASP A 488 -20.05 18.50 24.60
CA ASP A 488 -20.06 19.96 24.70
C ASP A 488 -18.75 20.60 24.21
N GLU A 489 -18.73 21.94 24.16
CA GLU A 489 -17.60 22.74 23.68
C GLU A 489 -16.29 22.46 24.45
N GLU A 490 -16.38 22.07 25.73
CA GLU A 490 -15.21 21.71 26.53
C GLU A 490 -14.76 20.25 26.36
N GLY A 491 -15.54 19.43 25.65
CA GLY A 491 -15.27 18.02 25.36
C GLY A 491 -15.76 17.04 26.44
N ARG A 492 -16.72 17.41 27.28
CA ARG A 492 -17.34 16.49 28.25
C ARG A 492 -18.39 15.64 27.52
N THR A 493 -18.37 14.32 27.74
CA THR A 493 -19.37 13.41 27.12
C THR A 493 -20.53 13.14 28.07
N THR A 494 -21.74 13.41 27.61
CA THR A 494 -23.02 13.07 28.22
C THR A 494 -23.78 12.10 27.31
N LEU A 495 -24.87 11.53 27.80
CA LEU A 495 -25.74 10.66 27.02
C LEU A 495 -27.13 11.28 26.92
N VAL A 496 -27.84 11.03 25.81
CA VAL A 496 -29.24 11.45 25.61
C VAL A 496 -30.10 10.20 25.59
N ALA A 497 -30.96 10.00 26.60
CA ALA A 497 -31.81 8.81 26.66
C ALA A 497 -32.86 8.82 25.54
N GLU A 498 -32.89 7.74 24.75
CA GLU A 498 -33.94 7.43 23.77
C GLU A 498 -34.93 6.41 24.32
N GLU A 499 -34.43 5.41 25.06
CA GLU A 499 -35.23 4.36 25.68
C GLU A 499 -34.74 4.11 27.10
N VAL A 500 -35.66 3.90 28.04
CA VAL A 500 -35.33 3.58 29.43
C VAL A 500 -36.29 2.51 29.92
N ARG A 501 -35.77 1.38 30.41
CA ARG A 501 -36.57 0.28 30.97
C ARG A 501 -36.06 -0.16 32.34
N PRO A 502 -36.94 -0.56 33.29
CA PRO A 502 -36.51 -1.15 34.56
C PRO A 502 -35.93 -2.55 34.35
N LEU A 503 -34.82 -2.88 35.02
CA LEU A 503 -34.24 -4.23 35.01
C LEU A 503 -34.92 -5.13 36.04
N THR A 504 -35.22 -6.37 35.65
CA THR A 504 -35.77 -7.39 36.56
C THR A 504 -34.72 -7.90 37.56
N LYS A 505 -35.16 -8.57 38.63
CA LYS A 505 -34.26 -9.20 39.61
C LYS A 505 -33.37 -10.31 39.02
N ALA A 506 -33.72 -10.85 37.86
CA ALA A 506 -32.91 -11.84 37.15
C ALA A 506 -31.80 -11.13 36.35
N GLU A 507 -32.19 -10.16 35.51
CA GLU A 507 -31.23 -9.34 34.75
C GLU A 507 -30.25 -8.60 35.67
N VAL A 508 -30.70 -8.02 36.80
CA VAL A 508 -29.80 -7.38 37.79
C VAL A 508 -28.76 -8.34 38.40
N ARG A 509 -28.97 -9.66 38.33
CA ARG A 509 -27.98 -10.68 38.75
C ARG A 509 -27.06 -11.12 37.62
N GLN A 510 -27.45 -10.90 36.37
CA GLN A 510 -26.70 -11.25 35.16
C GLN A 510 -25.89 -10.04 34.63
N SER A 511 -26.41 -8.83 34.84
CA SER A 511 -25.79 -7.55 34.50
C SER A 511 -24.49 -7.36 35.27
N MET A 512 -23.40 -7.27 34.52
CA MET A 512 -22.09 -6.97 35.07
C MET A 512 -21.99 -5.53 35.59
N THR A 513 -22.75 -4.59 35.01
CA THR A 513 -22.61 -3.15 35.28
C THR A 513 -23.65 -2.57 36.23
N ALA A 514 -24.87 -3.14 36.33
CA ALA A 514 -25.88 -2.66 37.27
C ALA A 514 -25.60 -3.09 38.73
N GLY A 515 -24.93 -4.23 38.93
CA GLY A 515 -24.30 -4.67 40.19
C GLY A 515 -25.21 -4.85 41.42
N SER A 516 -24.67 -5.48 42.48
CA SER A 516 -25.37 -5.65 43.77
C SER A 516 -24.82 -4.83 44.93
N SER A 517 -23.61 -4.26 44.84
CA SER A 517 -22.90 -3.51 45.90
C SER A 517 -22.60 -2.05 45.51
N LEU A 518 -23.66 -1.26 45.33
CA LEU A 518 -23.58 0.20 45.13
C LEU A 518 -22.79 0.97 46.20
N GLU A 519 -22.70 0.43 47.42
CA GLU A 519 -22.11 1.11 48.58
C GLU A 519 -20.59 1.35 48.42
N GLU A 520 -19.96 0.76 47.40
CA GLU A 520 -18.54 0.89 47.08
C GLU A 520 -18.26 1.72 45.81
N ILE A 521 -19.28 2.11 45.03
CA ILE A 521 -19.09 2.90 43.80
C ILE A 521 -18.73 4.34 44.17
N PRO A 522 -17.56 4.87 43.75
CA PRO A 522 -17.22 6.27 44.02
C PRO A 522 -18.10 7.18 43.17
N VAL A 523 -19.13 7.80 43.75
CA VAL A 523 -19.94 8.86 43.12
C VAL A 523 -19.07 10.06 42.65
N GLN A 524 -17.82 10.11 43.14
CA GLN A 524 -16.78 11.05 42.72
C GLN A 524 -16.19 10.75 41.33
N TYR A 525 -16.32 9.50 40.84
CA TYR A 525 -15.91 9.09 39.50
C TYR A 525 -17.11 9.20 38.54
N ASN A 526 -17.24 10.40 37.94
CA ASN A 526 -18.28 10.73 36.98
C ASN A 526 -17.59 11.07 35.64
N THR A 527 -17.84 10.26 34.61
CA THR A 527 -17.20 10.38 33.29
C THR A 527 -17.61 11.67 32.60
N SER A 528 -18.88 12.07 32.71
CA SER A 528 -19.41 13.35 32.20
C SER A 528 -18.87 14.61 32.89
N ARG A 529 -18.03 14.48 33.92
CA ARG A 529 -17.28 15.61 34.52
C ARG A 529 -15.84 15.73 34.02
N ILE A 530 -15.40 14.79 33.18
CA ILE A 530 -14.07 14.79 32.57
C ILE A 530 -14.22 15.40 31.18
N ALA A 531 -13.52 16.51 30.94
CA ALA A 531 -13.36 17.09 29.62
C ALA A 531 -12.29 16.29 28.86
N HIS A 532 -12.62 15.76 27.69
CA HIS A 532 -11.67 15.07 26.82
C HIS A 532 -11.13 16.01 25.75
N SER A 533 -9.83 15.91 25.50
CA SER A 533 -9.15 16.61 24.42
C SER A 533 -8.21 15.66 23.72
N TYR A 534 -8.21 15.69 22.40
CA TYR A 534 -7.37 14.84 21.57
C TYR A 534 -6.42 15.68 20.75
N GLY A 535 -5.22 15.17 20.55
CA GLY A 535 -4.14 15.87 19.90
C GLY A 535 -3.14 14.90 19.28
N ALA A 536 -2.22 15.42 18.47
CA ALA A 536 -1.14 14.62 17.93
C ALA A 536 0.18 15.39 17.94
N LEU A 537 1.24 14.72 18.37
CA LEU A 537 2.60 15.20 18.32
C LEU A 537 3.21 14.79 16.98
N LEU A 538 3.38 15.75 16.07
CA LEU A 538 4.02 15.51 14.78
C LEU A 538 5.54 15.49 14.93
N ILE A 539 6.14 14.32 14.63
CA ILE A 539 7.58 14.07 14.70
C ILE A 539 8.15 13.97 13.29
N ARG A 540 9.29 14.63 13.07
CA ARG A 540 10.08 14.62 11.83
C ARG A 540 11.56 14.40 12.19
N GLY A 541 12.01 13.15 12.16
CA GLY A 541 13.36 12.76 12.60
C GLY A 541 13.61 13.10 14.08
N ARG A 542 14.67 13.87 14.37
CA ARG A 542 15.01 14.35 15.72
C ARG A 542 14.11 15.47 16.28
N LYS A 543 13.17 16.00 15.50
CA LYS A 543 12.33 17.15 15.88
C LYS A 543 10.85 16.82 16.00
N CYS A 544 10.13 17.66 16.74
CA CYS A 544 8.67 17.69 16.75
C CYS A 544 8.14 19.10 16.47
N ALA A 545 6.94 19.20 15.91
CA ALA A 545 6.21 20.46 15.82
C ALA A 545 5.51 20.75 17.15
N LEU A 546 5.67 21.97 17.68
CA LEU A 546 4.87 22.50 18.78
C LEU A 546 4.16 23.79 18.35
N VAL A 547 2.94 24.01 18.84
CA VAL A 547 2.08 25.10 18.39
C VAL A 547 2.05 26.27 19.36
N ARG A 548 1.82 27.45 18.81
CA ARG A 548 1.70 28.72 19.52
C ARG A 548 0.24 29.15 19.52
N ASP A 549 -0.27 29.58 20.67
CA ASP A 549 -1.56 30.29 20.70
C ASP A 549 -1.34 31.68 20.06
N VAL A 550 -1.81 31.85 18.82
CA VAL A 550 -1.60 33.06 18.00
C VAL A 550 -2.25 34.29 18.66
N ASP A 551 -3.35 34.09 19.37
CA ASP A 551 -4.12 35.12 20.04
C ASP A 551 -3.49 35.53 21.38
N GLU A 552 -2.86 34.59 22.09
CA GLU A 552 -1.99 34.84 23.24
C GLU A 552 -0.68 35.50 22.79
N ALA A 553 -0.12 35.11 21.63
CA ALA A 553 1.14 35.64 21.09
C ALA A 553 1.01 37.10 20.67
N ARG A 554 -0.08 37.47 19.99
CA ARG A 554 -0.41 38.87 19.68
C ARG A 554 -0.60 39.74 20.94
N ARG A 555 -0.95 39.14 22.08
CA ARG A 555 -1.19 39.84 23.36
C ARG A 555 0.03 39.93 24.27
N LEU A 556 0.89 38.89 24.29
CA LEU A 556 2.04 38.78 25.21
C LEU A 556 3.42 38.95 24.51
N GLY A 557 3.45 38.99 23.17
CA GLY A 557 4.68 39.08 22.38
C GLY A 557 5.45 37.75 22.28
N HIS A 558 6.74 37.84 21.94
CA HIS A 558 7.61 36.69 21.62
C HIS A 558 7.82 35.66 22.76
N ASN A 559 7.34 35.94 23.98
CA ASN A 559 7.47 35.05 25.16
C ASN A 559 6.29 34.07 25.32
N THR A 560 5.51 33.82 24.27
CA THR A 560 4.46 32.80 24.32
C THR A 560 5.04 31.39 24.44
N HIS A 561 4.56 30.64 25.42
CA HIS A 561 4.88 29.22 25.57
C HIS A 561 4.28 28.41 24.43
N LEU A 562 5.02 27.42 23.95
CA LEU A 562 4.51 26.45 22.98
C LEU A 562 3.80 25.31 23.69
N ARG A 563 2.89 24.63 22.98
CA ARG A 563 2.08 23.51 23.48
C ARG A 563 2.04 22.37 22.49
N ILE A 564 1.61 21.19 22.95
CA ILE A 564 1.34 20.05 22.07
C ILE A 564 0.00 20.32 21.34
N PRO A 565 -0.09 20.13 20.00
CA PRO A 565 -1.34 20.35 19.27
C PRO A 565 -2.46 19.48 19.83
N SER A 566 -3.52 20.10 20.37
CA SER A 566 -4.66 19.41 20.97
C SER A 566 -5.92 20.28 20.97
N ALA A 567 -7.08 19.66 20.76
CA ALA A 567 -8.38 20.33 20.74
C ALA A 567 -9.41 19.60 21.64
N PRO A 568 -10.43 20.30 22.17
CA PRO A 568 -11.58 19.67 22.80
C PRO A 568 -12.34 18.77 21.82
N HIS A 569 -12.86 17.65 22.32
CA HIS A 569 -13.68 16.74 21.51
C HIS A 569 -15.14 17.17 21.55
N ASN A 570 -15.51 18.15 20.73
CA ASN A 570 -16.82 18.81 20.80
C ASN A 570 -17.87 18.28 19.82
N SER A 571 -17.50 17.41 18.87
CA SER A 571 -18.44 16.72 17.98
C SER A 571 -18.67 15.27 18.42
N ALA A 572 -19.92 14.80 18.38
CA ALA A 572 -20.27 13.40 18.58
C ALA A 572 -20.03 12.55 17.32
N GLU A 573 -20.13 13.14 16.12
CA GLU A 573 -19.85 12.49 14.83
C GLU A 573 -18.35 12.24 14.61
N GLU A 574 -17.48 12.95 15.32
CA GLU A 574 -16.02 12.83 15.22
C GLU A 574 -15.47 11.74 16.15
N SER A 575 -14.58 10.88 15.67
CA SER A 575 -13.83 9.94 16.51
C SER A 575 -12.67 10.63 17.27
N ALA A 576 -12.15 9.96 18.30
CA ALA A 576 -10.99 10.46 19.05
C ALA A 576 -9.73 10.68 18.18
N MET A 577 -9.55 9.87 17.13
CA MET A 577 -8.41 10.01 16.21
C MET A 577 -8.62 11.14 15.20
N GLU A 578 -9.84 11.33 14.68
CA GLU A 578 -10.16 12.47 13.81
C GLU A 578 -10.00 13.79 14.55
N CYS A 579 -10.45 13.88 15.81
CA CYS A 579 -10.21 15.05 16.67
C CYS A 579 -8.72 15.36 16.85
N ALA A 580 -7.87 14.32 16.98
CA ALA A 580 -6.42 14.49 17.08
C ALA A 580 -5.79 14.96 15.76
N VAL A 581 -6.21 14.38 14.63
CA VAL A 581 -5.77 14.79 13.28
C VAL A 581 -6.20 16.22 13.00
N ARG A 582 -7.44 16.59 13.34
CA ARG A 582 -7.95 17.97 13.22
C ARG A 582 -7.12 18.94 14.05
N ALA A 583 -6.89 18.64 15.33
CA ALA A 583 -6.08 19.48 16.21
C ALA A 583 -4.65 19.72 15.70
N LEU A 584 -4.01 18.69 15.14
CA LEU A 584 -2.68 18.80 14.53
C LEU A 584 -2.71 19.61 13.23
N CYS A 585 -3.66 19.34 12.34
CA CYS A 585 -3.80 20.06 11.08
C CYS A 585 -4.12 21.54 11.28
N ASP A 586 -5.02 21.87 12.21
CA ASP A 586 -5.43 23.24 12.49
C ASP A 586 -4.32 24.02 13.20
N GLY A 587 -3.58 23.35 14.11
CA GLY A 587 -2.50 23.99 14.86
C GLY A 587 -1.21 24.20 14.08
N CYS A 588 -0.81 23.23 13.25
CA CYS A 588 0.46 23.29 12.50
C CYS A 588 0.29 23.67 11.02
N GLU A 589 -0.93 23.95 10.54
CA GLU A 589 -1.25 24.15 9.11
C GLU A 589 -0.79 22.98 8.18
N VAL A 590 -0.52 21.80 8.75
CA VAL A 590 -0.07 20.61 8.04
C VAL A 590 -1.27 19.76 7.61
N SER A 591 -1.30 19.32 6.35
CA SER A 591 -2.33 18.37 5.89
C SER A 591 -2.07 16.93 6.37
N SER A 592 -3.15 16.19 6.64
CA SER A 592 -3.16 14.77 6.97
C SER A 592 -2.29 13.90 6.06
N ASP A 593 -2.24 14.15 4.75
CA ASP A 593 -1.43 13.35 3.81
C ASP A 593 0.09 13.49 4.02
N ASN A 594 0.54 14.44 4.86
CA ASN A 594 1.95 14.67 5.14
C ASN A 594 2.42 13.88 6.38
N PHE A 595 1.54 13.15 7.07
CA PHE A 595 1.87 12.34 8.24
C PHE A 595 1.00 11.08 8.34
N TYR A 596 1.40 10.16 9.21
CA TYR A 596 0.58 9.01 9.59
C TYR A 596 0.64 8.78 11.10
N LEU A 597 -0.42 8.20 11.68
CA LEU A 597 -0.49 7.84 13.10
C LEU A 597 -0.34 6.31 13.18
N PRO A 598 0.82 5.76 13.60
CA PRO A 598 1.00 4.31 13.65
C PRO A 598 0.18 3.69 14.78
N SER A 599 -0.68 2.72 14.44
CA SER A 599 -1.55 2.04 15.41
C SER A 599 -0.80 1.28 16.51
N TYR A 600 0.45 0.87 16.25
CA TYR A 600 1.32 0.20 17.22
C TYR A 600 1.97 1.15 18.24
N LEU A 601 1.89 2.48 18.05
CA LEU A 601 2.39 3.45 19.03
C LEU A 601 1.25 3.82 19.99
N PRO A 602 1.31 3.41 21.28
CA PRO A 602 0.26 3.75 22.22
C PRO A 602 0.20 5.27 22.45
N PRO A 603 -1.00 5.88 22.42
CA PRO A 603 -1.15 7.30 22.68
C PRO A 603 -0.81 7.63 24.13
N VAL A 604 -0.30 8.83 24.35
CA VAL A 604 0.15 9.30 25.66
C VAL A 604 -0.95 10.13 26.30
N VAL A 605 -1.21 9.91 27.59
CA VAL A 605 -2.31 10.58 28.31
C VAL A 605 -1.77 11.43 29.45
N TYR A 606 -2.12 12.72 29.46
CA TYR A 606 -1.84 13.62 30.58
C TYR A 606 -3.10 14.31 31.10
N TYR A 607 -3.06 14.68 32.38
CA TYR A 607 -4.21 15.21 33.11
C TYR A 607 -3.92 16.62 33.57
N THR A 608 -4.77 17.57 33.21
CA THR A 608 -4.62 18.96 33.68
C THR A 608 -5.68 19.31 34.71
N ALA A 609 -5.23 19.90 35.83
CA ALA A 609 -6.11 20.52 36.80
C ALA A 609 -6.66 21.83 36.20
N ALA A 610 -7.94 22.11 36.46
CA ALA A 610 -8.70 23.11 35.72
C ALA A 610 -8.07 24.52 35.70
N SER A 611 -7.75 25.00 34.51
CA SER A 611 -7.64 26.45 34.25
C SER A 611 -9.04 27.06 34.32
N THR A 612 -9.26 27.94 35.29
CA THR A 612 -10.42 28.84 35.55
C THR A 612 -11.86 28.28 35.55
N ALA A 613 -12.21 27.27 34.76
CA ALA A 613 -13.57 26.73 34.59
C ALA A 613 -13.90 25.49 35.46
N GLY A 614 -12.99 25.02 36.31
CA GLY A 614 -13.24 23.97 37.30
C GLY A 614 -13.35 22.52 36.79
N ALA A 615 -13.46 22.28 35.47
CA ALA A 615 -13.50 20.94 34.89
C ALA A 615 -12.12 20.27 34.83
N LYS A 616 -12.03 18.98 35.21
CA LYS A 616 -10.82 18.17 35.05
C LYS A 616 -10.68 17.80 33.57
N ARG A 617 -9.50 17.97 32.98
CA ARG A 617 -9.26 17.64 31.57
C ARG A 617 -8.30 16.46 31.42
N CYS A 618 -8.70 15.50 30.58
CA CYS A 618 -7.91 14.38 30.11
C CYS A 618 -7.47 14.67 28.67
N ALA A 619 -6.17 14.82 28.44
CA ALA A 619 -5.61 15.08 27.12
C ALA A 619 -4.91 13.81 26.62
N THR A 620 -5.31 13.32 25.44
CA THR A 620 -4.74 12.13 24.79
C THR A 620 -4.01 12.55 23.52
N VAL A 621 -2.72 12.26 23.47
CA VAL A 621 -1.80 12.67 22.39
C VAL A 621 -1.35 11.43 21.60
N TYR A 622 -1.72 11.37 20.34
CA TYR A 622 -1.21 10.37 19.40
C TYR A 622 0.18 10.78 18.89
N THR A 623 1.01 9.81 18.54
CA THR A 623 2.28 10.10 17.85
C THR A 623 2.01 10.10 16.35
N ALA A 624 2.26 11.24 15.68
CA ALA A 624 2.18 11.37 14.23
C ALA A 624 3.59 11.43 13.65
N LEU A 625 3.85 10.70 12.56
CA LEU A 625 5.15 10.64 11.90
C LEU A 625 5.07 11.31 10.52
N ALA A 626 5.94 12.28 10.27
CA ALA A 626 5.99 12.99 9.00
C ALA A 626 6.49 12.08 7.85
N ILE A 627 5.80 12.14 6.71
CA ILE A 627 6.11 11.36 5.50
C ILE A 627 7.25 12.00 4.69
N SER A 628 7.32 13.33 4.69
CA SER A 628 8.40 14.07 4.02
C SER A 628 9.65 14.18 4.92
N PRO A 629 10.84 13.76 4.45
CA PRO A 629 12.08 13.95 5.22
C PRO A 629 12.40 15.44 5.41
N PRO A 630 13.07 15.81 6.53
CA PRO A 630 13.64 17.15 6.69
C PRO A 630 14.71 17.43 5.62
N PRO A 631 15.07 18.72 5.39
CA PRO A 631 16.20 19.05 4.54
C PRO A 631 17.49 18.37 5.04
N ARG A 632 18.35 17.95 4.11
CA ARG A 632 19.36 16.93 4.41
C ARG A 632 20.53 17.46 5.24
N GLY A 633 20.64 17.01 6.49
CA GLY A 633 21.90 16.98 7.26
C GLY A 633 21.80 17.51 8.69
N PRO A 634 22.77 17.17 9.58
CA PRO A 634 22.80 17.67 10.96
C PRO A 634 23.02 19.20 11.05
N GLU A 635 23.47 19.84 9.97
CA GLU A 635 23.54 21.30 9.85
C GLU A 635 22.14 21.90 9.64
N SER A 636 21.25 21.22 8.91
CA SER A 636 19.83 21.59 8.78
C SER A 636 19.08 21.43 10.09
N ASP A 637 19.41 20.40 10.88
CA ASP A 637 18.86 20.22 12.24
C ASP A 637 19.16 21.45 13.12
N ALA A 638 20.30 22.11 12.95
CA ALA A 638 20.69 23.30 13.70
C ALA A 638 20.06 24.62 13.18
N VAL A 639 19.93 24.77 11.86
CA VAL A 639 19.35 25.99 11.25
C VAL A 639 17.85 26.11 11.55
N GLU A 640 17.09 25.03 11.35
CA GLU A 640 15.65 24.97 11.67
C GLU A 640 15.38 24.91 13.20
N ASP A 641 16.37 25.10 14.09
CA ASP A 641 16.16 25.22 15.55
C ASP A 641 16.23 26.69 16.02
N ALA A 642 16.17 27.63 15.07
CA ALA A 642 15.82 29.02 15.32
C ALA A 642 14.32 29.15 15.70
N PRO A 643 13.92 30.18 16.46
CA PRO A 643 12.50 30.53 16.62
C PRO A 643 11.99 31.33 15.42
N GLU A 644 10.84 30.94 14.88
CA GLU A 644 10.18 31.65 13.77
C GLU A 644 8.88 32.29 14.30
N PRO A 645 8.96 33.47 14.94
CA PRO A 645 7.85 34.03 15.74
C PRO A 645 6.64 34.51 14.92
N GLU A 646 6.72 34.42 13.60
CA GLU A 646 5.65 34.76 12.66
C GLU A 646 4.82 33.53 12.25
N GLU A 647 5.34 32.31 12.43
CA GLU A 647 4.62 31.06 12.14
C GLU A 647 3.75 30.59 13.34
N PRO A 648 2.64 29.88 13.09
CA PRO A 648 1.77 29.36 14.16
C PRO A 648 2.37 28.16 14.93
N TYR A 649 3.49 27.61 14.46
CA TYR A 649 4.19 26.48 15.06
C TYR A 649 5.70 26.57 14.83
N ASP A 650 6.50 25.96 15.71
CA ASP A 650 7.96 25.86 15.58
C ASP A 650 8.37 24.37 15.48
N TRP A 651 9.33 24.04 14.60
CA TRP A 651 10.02 22.75 14.61
C TRP A 651 11.15 22.77 15.64
N VAL A 652 11.04 21.93 16.68
CA VAL A 652 11.95 21.98 17.83
C VAL A 652 12.62 20.63 18.10
N SER A 653 13.90 20.65 18.45
CA SER A 653 14.59 19.47 18.99
C SER A 653 14.00 19.05 20.35
N PHE A 654 14.07 17.76 20.70
CA PHE A 654 13.51 17.23 21.96
C PHE A 654 13.95 18.00 23.21
N SER A 655 15.23 18.35 23.31
CA SER A 655 15.78 19.12 24.45
C SER A 655 15.21 20.55 24.51
N ARG A 656 14.96 21.19 23.36
CA ARG A 656 14.34 22.52 23.27
C ARG A 656 12.83 22.47 23.51
N ALA A 657 12.15 21.44 23.01
CA ALA A 657 10.73 21.18 23.28
C ALA A 657 10.46 21.10 24.79
N LEU A 658 11.31 20.38 25.55
CA LEU A 658 11.22 20.29 27.01
C LEU A 658 11.38 21.65 27.73
N THR A 659 12.08 22.64 27.16
CA THR A 659 12.20 23.98 27.74
C THR A 659 11.07 24.93 27.33
N LEU A 660 10.46 24.73 26.15
CA LEU A 660 9.42 25.59 25.59
C LEU A 660 7.99 25.22 26.03
N LEU A 661 7.73 23.94 26.31
CA LEU A 661 6.44 23.48 26.85
C LEU A 661 6.12 24.15 28.19
N ALA A 662 4.89 24.65 28.34
CA ALA A 662 4.45 25.40 29.51
C ALA A 662 4.38 24.54 30.79
N THR A 663 3.70 23.40 30.71
CA THR A 663 3.35 22.56 31.86
C THR A 663 4.33 21.39 32.05
N GLU A 664 4.45 20.85 33.27
CA GLU A 664 5.29 19.66 33.48
C GLU A 664 4.58 18.40 32.98
N GLU A 665 3.25 18.44 32.97
CA GLU A 665 2.36 17.41 32.44
C GLU A 665 2.59 17.18 30.94
N GLU A 666 2.69 18.26 30.14
CA GLU A 666 3.09 18.17 28.72
C GLU A 666 4.52 17.68 28.54
N ARG A 667 5.46 18.07 29.44
CA ARG A 667 6.85 17.62 29.37
C ARG A 667 7.00 16.12 29.65
N GLU A 668 6.29 15.57 30.63
CA GLU A 668 6.31 14.11 30.84
C GLU A 668 5.61 13.39 29.69
N ALA A 669 4.52 13.94 29.13
CA ALA A 669 3.90 13.38 27.94
C ALA A 669 4.88 13.32 26.75
N LEU A 670 5.69 14.37 26.54
CA LEU A 670 6.74 14.39 25.51
C LEU A 670 7.82 13.32 25.77
N ARG A 671 8.25 13.13 27.03
CA ARG A 671 9.20 12.08 27.41
C ARG A 671 8.62 10.68 27.20
N GLU A 672 7.33 10.48 27.47
CA GLU A 672 6.67 9.20 27.26
C GLU A 672 6.53 8.87 25.77
N ALA A 673 6.13 9.84 24.93
CA ALA A 673 6.10 9.69 23.47
C ALA A 673 7.48 9.33 22.90
N GLN A 674 8.54 10.00 23.38
CA GLN A 674 9.93 9.68 23.03
C GLN A 674 10.29 8.24 23.41
N ARG A 675 9.95 7.78 24.64
CA ARG A 675 10.20 6.40 25.08
C ARG A 675 9.43 5.37 24.26
N HIS A 676 8.20 5.67 23.82
CA HIS A 676 7.41 4.78 22.96
C HIS A 676 8.03 4.66 21.56
N LEU A 677 8.43 5.77 20.95
CA LEU A 677 9.11 5.76 19.66
C LEU A 677 10.48 5.06 19.73
N GLU A 678 11.25 5.27 20.80
CA GLU A 678 12.54 4.61 21.01
C GLU A 678 12.40 3.08 21.20
N LYS A 679 11.34 2.62 21.87
CA LYS A 679 11.02 1.18 21.98
C LYS A 679 10.61 0.59 20.64
N ALA A 680 9.71 1.26 19.89
CA ALA A 680 9.29 0.82 18.57
C ALA A 680 10.48 0.76 17.59
N HIS A 681 11.41 1.71 17.67
CA HIS A 681 12.64 1.69 16.90
C HIS A 681 13.53 0.49 17.22
N LYS A 682 13.76 0.22 18.52
CA LYS A 682 14.58 -0.92 18.97
C LYS A 682 13.97 -2.29 18.66
N ALA A 683 12.68 -2.34 18.37
CA ALA A 683 11.94 -3.56 18.05
C ALA A 683 11.57 -3.64 16.55
N GLY A 684 12.20 -2.83 15.68
CA GLY A 684 11.99 -2.86 14.22
C GLY A 684 10.71 -2.18 13.72
N PHE A 685 9.67 -2.01 14.56
CA PHE A 685 8.40 -1.40 14.17
C PHE A 685 8.51 0.03 13.60
N TYR A 686 9.54 0.80 13.96
CA TYR A 686 9.78 2.16 13.44
C TYR A 686 11.20 2.33 12.89
N ALA A 687 11.33 2.45 11.56
CA ALA A 687 12.57 2.84 10.91
C ALA A 687 12.69 4.37 10.76
N SER A 688 13.78 4.96 11.25
CA SER A 688 14.05 6.39 11.04
C SER A 688 14.53 6.68 9.62
N LEU A 689 14.05 7.78 9.03
CA LEU A 689 14.48 8.21 7.70
C LEU A 689 16.00 8.46 7.67
N LYS A 690 16.66 7.99 6.61
CA LYS A 690 18.13 7.96 6.49
C LYS A 690 18.75 9.35 6.67
N GLY A 691 19.49 9.53 7.76
CA GLY A 691 20.16 10.78 8.13
C GLY A 691 19.39 11.67 9.12
N CYS A 692 18.10 11.39 9.36
CA CYS A 692 17.21 12.23 10.16
C CYS A 692 17.19 11.90 11.66
N GLY A 693 17.73 10.73 12.04
CA GLY A 693 17.79 10.25 13.42
C GLY A 693 16.44 9.92 14.04
N VAL A 694 16.47 9.54 15.32
CA VAL A 694 15.27 9.25 16.13
C VAL A 694 14.98 10.43 17.04
N PHE A 695 13.71 10.73 17.29
CA PHE A 695 13.30 11.76 18.23
C PHE A 695 13.92 11.53 19.63
N GLY A 696 14.61 12.54 20.16
CA GLY A 696 15.37 12.45 21.41
C GLY A 696 16.84 12.04 21.26
N GLU A 697 17.33 11.70 20.05
CA GLU A 697 18.76 11.47 19.82
C GLU A 697 19.54 12.80 19.81
N GLU A 698 20.63 12.89 20.59
CA GLU A 698 21.53 14.05 20.57
C GLU A 698 22.33 14.12 19.26
N VAL A 699 22.26 15.26 18.57
CA VAL A 699 23.17 15.57 17.45
C VAL A 699 24.58 15.74 17.99
N LYS A 700 25.44 14.74 17.77
CA LYS A 700 26.87 14.86 18.10
C LYS A 700 27.52 15.88 17.15
N PRO A 701 28.06 17.01 17.64
CA PRO A 701 28.76 17.94 16.77
C PRO A 701 29.97 17.25 16.12
N LEU A 702 30.16 17.46 14.82
CA LEU A 702 31.34 17.00 14.10
C LEU A 702 32.59 17.63 14.72
N ALA A 703 33.40 16.81 15.39
CA ALA A 703 34.64 17.24 15.98
C ALA A 703 35.72 17.36 14.89
N GLY A 704 35.80 18.52 14.24
CA GLY A 704 36.84 18.81 13.27
C GLY A 704 36.69 20.14 12.53
N ASP A 705 37.13 21.24 13.13
CA ASP A 705 38.32 21.94 12.61
C ASP A 705 38.85 23.01 13.57
N ALA A 706 40.07 22.78 14.07
CA ALA A 706 40.78 23.74 14.92
C ALA A 706 42.30 23.66 14.69
N SER A 707 42.72 24.31 13.61
CA SER A 707 44.02 25.00 13.41
C SER A 707 45.33 24.26 13.69
N THR A 708 46.13 24.14 12.64
CA THR A 708 47.56 23.77 12.69
C THR A 708 48.45 24.82 13.36
N ALA A 709 49.13 24.46 14.45
CA ALA A 709 50.39 25.08 14.87
C ALA A 709 51.26 24.08 15.67
N ALA A 710 52.55 23.98 15.33
CA ALA A 710 53.52 23.05 15.93
C ALA A 710 54.53 23.82 16.82
N PRO A 711 55.61 23.22 17.40
CA PRO A 711 55.90 21.81 17.71
C PRO A 711 56.47 21.57 19.15
N ALA A 712 56.77 20.29 19.45
CA ALA A 712 57.90 19.79 20.28
C ALA A 712 57.77 19.50 21.80
N ALA A 713 58.54 18.47 22.19
CA ALA A 713 59.15 18.17 23.50
C ALA A 713 58.34 17.48 24.64
N ALA A 714 58.64 16.18 24.79
CA ALA A 714 59.11 15.51 26.01
C ALA A 714 58.22 15.40 27.29
N ALA A 715 57.89 14.14 27.59
CA ALA A 715 58.09 13.47 28.89
C ALA A 715 57.18 13.76 30.11
N SER A 716 56.44 12.69 30.46
CA SER A 716 56.40 12.03 31.79
C SER A 716 55.41 12.49 32.89
N SER A 717 54.91 11.45 33.58
CA SER A 717 54.19 11.43 34.89
C SER A 717 52.73 11.92 34.93
N ALA A 718 51.88 11.53 35.89
CA ALA A 718 51.64 10.23 36.56
C ALA A 718 50.42 10.38 37.49
N SER A 719 49.53 9.37 37.59
CA SER A 719 48.31 9.34 38.44
C SER A 719 47.23 10.41 38.05
N SER A 720 45.92 10.29 38.31
CA SER A 720 45.03 9.31 38.96
C SER A 720 43.57 9.59 38.49
N SER A 721 42.52 8.77 38.59
CA SER A 721 42.32 7.36 39.04
C SER A 721 40.90 6.87 38.61
N GLN A 722 40.48 5.69 39.08
CA GLN A 722 39.09 5.21 39.23
C GLN A 722 38.18 5.00 37.99
N ASN A 723 37.91 3.71 37.73
CA ASN A 723 36.59 3.13 37.43
C ASN A 723 35.67 3.80 36.39
N GLY A 724 35.86 3.49 35.11
CA GLY A 724 34.82 3.58 34.07
C GLY A 724 34.37 2.19 33.63
N LYS A 725 33.07 1.86 33.78
CA LYS A 725 32.48 0.67 33.15
C LYS A 725 32.58 0.82 31.63
N GLY A 726 33.05 -0.21 30.93
CA GLY A 726 33.06 -0.23 29.46
C GLY A 726 31.64 -0.10 28.92
N LYS A 727 31.33 1.04 28.31
CA LYS A 727 30.12 1.24 27.50
C LYS A 727 30.51 0.96 26.06
N THR A 728 30.10 -0.19 25.55
CA THR A 728 30.31 -0.59 24.16
C THR A 728 29.72 0.47 23.23
N VAL A 729 30.50 0.88 22.24
CA VAL A 729 30.06 1.78 21.18
C VAL A 729 29.21 0.95 20.20
N PRO A 730 27.97 1.35 19.86
CA PRO A 730 27.23 0.66 18.81
C PRO A 730 27.98 0.88 17.48
N ALA A 731 28.33 -0.22 16.82
CA ALA A 731 29.00 -0.16 15.53
C ALA A 731 28.07 0.49 14.50
N ARG A 732 28.60 1.44 13.74
CA ARG A 732 27.92 2.04 12.59
C ARG A 732 27.68 0.92 11.57
N ALA A 733 26.43 0.50 11.40
CA ALA A 733 26.05 -0.55 10.45
C ALA A 733 26.63 -0.21 9.07
N LYS A 734 27.43 -1.13 8.53
CA LYS A 734 28.17 -0.94 7.28
C LYS A 734 27.35 -1.56 6.15
N SER A 735 27.03 -0.81 5.11
CA SER A 735 26.24 -1.35 4.00
C SER A 735 27.03 -2.40 3.22
N LEU A 736 26.36 -3.51 2.94
CA LEU A 736 26.87 -4.63 2.15
C LEU A 736 26.54 -4.50 0.66
N ALA A 737 26.03 -3.35 0.20
CA ALA A 737 25.81 -3.06 -1.22
C ALA A 737 27.02 -3.46 -2.10
N GLY A 738 26.77 -4.24 -3.14
CA GLY A 738 27.80 -4.84 -4.00
C GLY A 738 28.35 -6.20 -3.53
N ILE A 739 27.82 -6.77 -2.45
CA ILE A 739 28.03 -8.18 -2.07
C ILE A 739 26.81 -9.00 -2.48
N GLU A 740 27.07 -10.13 -3.12
CA GLU A 740 26.10 -11.18 -3.43
C GLU A 740 26.37 -12.43 -2.58
N PHE A 741 25.37 -12.86 -1.82
CA PHE A 741 25.41 -14.09 -1.05
C PHE A 741 24.96 -15.27 -1.92
N TYR A 742 25.84 -16.27 -2.06
CA TYR A 742 25.51 -17.55 -2.66
C TYR A 742 25.19 -18.52 -1.51
N VAL A 743 23.91 -18.80 -1.30
CA VAL A 743 23.46 -19.72 -0.24
C VAL A 743 23.32 -21.11 -0.83
N VAL A 744 24.10 -22.06 -0.33
CA VAL A 744 24.10 -23.45 -0.80
C VAL A 744 23.55 -24.36 0.28
N ALA A 745 22.34 -24.85 0.06
CA ALA A 745 21.74 -25.93 0.82
C ALA A 745 22.07 -27.27 0.15
N CYS A 746 22.76 -28.16 0.86
CA CYS A 746 23.00 -29.53 0.38
C CYS A 746 22.63 -30.51 1.52
N PRO A 747 21.40 -31.06 1.52
CA PRO A 747 20.93 -31.94 2.58
C PRO A 747 21.62 -33.31 2.51
N GLY A 748 22.81 -33.43 3.10
CA GLY A 748 23.54 -34.69 3.30
C GLY A 748 25.04 -34.54 3.56
N ASP A 749 25.67 -35.57 4.13
CA ASP A 749 27.08 -35.58 4.63
C ASP A 749 28.16 -35.16 3.60
N ALA A 750 27.86 -35.16 2.30
CA ALA A 750 28.84 -34.80 1.25
C ALA A 750 29.04 -33.28 1.07
N ALA A 751 28.33 -32.46 1.84
CA ALA A 751 28.53 -31.03 2.08
C ALA A 751 29.96 -30.52 1.82
N GLN A 752 30.92 -31.06 2.58
CA GLN A 752 32.30 -30.58 2.62
C GLN A 752 33.11 -30.89 1.35
N GLU A 753 32.68 -31.87 0.55
CA GLU A 753 33.35 -32.24 -0.70
C GLU A 753 33.01 -31.28 -1.85
N LEU A 754 31.87 -30.59 -1.77
CA LEU A 754 31.42 -29.63 -2.79
C LEU A 754 32.02 -28.23 -2.61
N VAL A 755 32.29 -27.81 -1.38
CA VAL A 755 32.83 -26.48 -1.06
C VAL A 755 34.06 -26.10 -1.92
N PRO A 756 35.08 -26.97 -2.12
CA PRO A 756 36.25 -26.63 -2.96
C PRO A 756 35.93 -26.47 -4.46
N VAL A 757 34.85 -27.09 -4.95
CA VAL A 757 34.38 -26.97 -6.34
C VAL A 757 33.60 -25.68 -6.53
N VAL A 758 32.69 -25.38 -5.59
CA VAL A 758 31.88 -24.17 -5.60
C VAL A 758 32.75 -22.91 -5.48
N LEU A 759 33.71 -22.89 -4.55
CA LEU A 759 34.65 -21.77 -4.38
C LEU A 759 35.48 -21.49 -5.64
N ARG A 760 35.98 -22.55 -6.30
CA ARG A 760 36.75 -22.40 -7.55
C ARG A 760 35.91 -21.78 -8.67
N ALA A 761 34.63 -22.14 -8.76
CA ALA A 761 33.73 -21.63 -9.79
C ALA A 761 33.24 -20.21 -9.51
N LEU A 762 33.00 -19.84 -8.25
CA LEU A 762 32.60 -18.49 -7.82
C LEU A 762 33.77 -17.49 -7.70
N GLN A 763 35.02 -17.98 -7.76
CA GLN A 763 36.26 -17.20 -7.62
C GLN A 763 36.34 -16.39 -6.31
N THR A 764 35.73 -16.91 -5.23
CA THR A 764 35.72 -16.34 -3.89
C THR A 764 36.46 -17.25 -2.91
N HIS A 765 37.11 -16.66 -1.92
CA HIS A 765 37.72 -17.35 -0.79
C HIS A 765 36.89 -17.17 0.49
N SER A 766 35.89 -16.29 0.45
CA SER A 766 34.97 -15.97 1.54
C SER A 766 33.86 -17.01 1.67
N VAL A 767 34.05 -17.96 2.59
CA VAL A 767 33.09 -19.05 2.89
C VAL A 767 32.74 -19.11 4.37
N LEU A 768 31.44 -19.24 4.66
CA LEU A 768 30.91 -19.44 6.01
C LEU A 768 30.04 -20.69 6.02
N VAL A 769 30.33 -21.61 6.95
CA VAL A 769 29.45 -22.75 7.24
C VAL A 769 28.46 -22.28 8.31
N CYS A 770 27.19 -22.24 7.93
CA CYS A 770 26.06 -21.87 8.76
C CYS A 770 25.53 -23.13 9.48
N GLY A 771 25.29 -22.99 10.78
CA GLY A 771 24.69 -23.99 11.65
C GLY A 771 23.86 -23.27 12.73
N ALA A 772 23.06 -23.98 13.53
CA ALA A 772 22.00 -23.42 14.38
C ALA A 772 22.43 -22.41 15.48
N SER A 773 23.71 -22.09 15.59
CA SER A 773 24.25 -21.01 16.43
C SER A 773 24.83 -19.85 15.61
N ILE A 774 24.59 -19.79 14.31
CA ILE A 774 24.99 -18.68 13.44
C ILE A 774 24.13 -17.46 13.78
N THR A 775 24.66 -16.28 13.52
CA THR A 775 23.95 -15.01 13.72
C THR A 775 24.12 -14.15 12.49
N THR A 776 23.17 -13.26 12.20
CA THR A 776 23.32 -12.31 11.08
C THR A 776 24.63 -11.54 11.18
N THR A 777 25.05 -11.17 12.39
CA THR A 777 26.32 -10.47 12.63
C THR A 777 27.57 -11.26 12.18
N ALA A 778 27.57 -12.59 12.26
CA ALA A 778 28.68 -13.41 11.78
C ALA A 778 28.73 -13.45 10.25
N ILE A 779 27.55 -13.44 9.61
CA ILE A 779 27.39 -13.34 8.15
C ILE A 779 27.80 -11.93 7.67
N GLU A 780 27.46 -10.87 8.42
CA GLU A 780 27.95 -9.52 8.16
C GLU A 780 29.48 -9.41 8.31
N GLU A 781 30.07 -10.04 9.33
CA GLU A 781 31.52 -10.00 9.56
C GLU A 781 32.30 -10.60 8.38
N ILE A 782 31.89 -11.77 7.87
CA ILE A 782 32.54 -12.35 6.69
C ILE A 782 32.26 -11.56 5.41
N ALA A 783 31.06 -11.02 5.23
CA ALA A 783 30.76 -10.17 4.07
C ALA A 783 31.56 -8.86 4.08
N MET A 784 31.79 -8.30 5.28
CA MET A 784 32.69 -7.17 5.46
C MET A 784 34.16 -7.53 5.23
N GLU A 785 34.59 -8.75 5.52
CA GLU A 785 35.93 -9.25 5.17
C GLU A 785 36.08 -9.42 3.65
N ALA A 786 35.13 -10.10 2.99
CA ALA A 786 35.06 -10.25 1.54
C ALA A 786 35.18 -8.89 0.83
N LYS A 787 34.36 -7.92 1.27
CA LYS A 787 34.36 -6.53 0.76
C LYS A 787 35.70 -5.80 0.97
N GLN A 788 36.44 -6.11 2.04
CA GLN A 788 37.79 -5.57 2.27
C GLN A 788 38.86 -6.25 1.40
N GLN A 789 38.66 -7.51 1.02
CA GLN A 789 39.52 -8.26 0.10
C GLN A 789 39.23 -7.95 -1.38
N GLY A 790 38.14 -7.24 -1.66
CA GLY A 790 37.69 -6.91 -3.03
C GLY A 790 36.87 -8.02 -3.69
N GLU A 791 36.41 -9.00 -2.91
CA GLU A 791 35.51 -10.05 -3.38
C GLU A 791 34.05 -9.53 -3.40
N GLN A 792 33.31 -9.89 -4.45
CA GLN A 792 31.90 -9.53 -4.61
C GLN A 792 30.95 -10.66 -4.16
N HIS A 793 31.45 -11.88 -4.00
CA HIS A 793 30.65 -13.06 -3.67
C HIS A 793 31.02 -13.61 -2.29
N VAL A 794 30.02 -14.01 -1.50
CA VAL A 794 30.19 -14.71 -0.23
C VAL A 794 29.44 -16.03 -0.31
N LEU A 795 30.12 -17.15 -0.06
CA LEU A 795 29.50 -18.47 -0.03
C LEU A 795 28.98 -18.78 1.38
N LEU A 796 27.67 -18.85 1.55
CA LEU A 796 27.03 -19.33 2.77
C LEU A 796 26.61 -20.78 2.55
N TYR A 797 27.12 -21.68 3.39
CA TYR A 797 26.90 -23.11 3.26
C TYR A 797 26.04 -23.61 4.42
N LEU A 798 24.83 -24.11 4.16
CA LEU A 798 23.91 -24.57 5.20
C LEU A 798 24.21 -26.02 5.63
N GLY A 799 24.27 -26.26 6.94
CA GLY A 799 24.43 -27.60 7.51
C GLY A 799 23.22 -28.51 7.29
N GLU A 800 23.39 -29.82 7.54
CA GLU A 800 22.33 -30.83 7.36
C GLU A 800 21.12 -30.66 8.29
N GLU A 801 21.32 -30.02 9.45
CA GLU A 801 20.28 -29.80 10.47
C GLU A 801 19.62 -28.42 10.34
N GLU A 802 20.04 -27.59 9.37
CA GLU A 802 19.52 -26.23 9.17
C GLU A 802 18.29 -26.22 8.27
N ASP A 803 17.21 -25.61 8.75
CA ASP A 803 16.08 -25.27 7.91
C ASP A 803 16.46 -24.07 7.02
N ALA A 804 16.60 -24.34 5.71
CA ALA A 804 16.92 -23.33 4.72
C ALA A 804 15.85 -22.23 4.61
N GLN A 805 14.57 -22.55 4.84
CA GLN A 805 13.50 -21.55 4.83
C GLN A 805 13.65 -20.61 6.03
N ALA A 806 13.77 -21.15 7.24
CA ALA A 806 13.98 -20.36 8.46
C ALA A 806 15.26 -19.51 8.37
N PHE A 807 16.35 -20.04 7.79
CA PHE A 807 17.59 -19.29 7.56
C PHE A 807 17.38 -18.09 6.62
N CYS A 808 16.59 -18.26 5.55
CA CYS A 808 16.29 -17.17 4.61
C CYS A 808 15.45 -16.07 5.29
N GLU A 809 14.43 -16.46 6.05
CA GLU A 809 13.55 -15.55 6.80
C GLU A 809 14.30 -14.81 7.92
N GLU A 810 15.15 -15.49 8.69
CA GLU A 810 15.87 -14.89 9.83
C GLU A 810 17.06 -14.01 9.41
N HIS A 811 17.85 -14.44 8.41
CA HIS A 811 19.13 -13.79 8.11
C HIS A 811 19.18 -13.11 6.74
N LEU A 812 18.69 -13.75 5.67
CA LEU A 812 18.84 -13.19 4.32
C LEU A 812 17.98 -11.95 4.12
N LEU A 813 16.76 -11.94 4.65
CA LEU A 813 15.84 -10.81 4.55
C LEU A 813 16.44 -9.53 5.19
N GLU A 814 17.07 -9.63 6.37
CA GLU A 814 17.83 -8.52 6.98
C GLU A 814 18.98 -8.06 6.07
N LEU A 815 19.75 -8.99 5.49
CA LEU A 815 20.92 -8.69 4.67
C LEU A 815 20.57 -8.07 3.32
N THR A 816 19.48 -8.50 2.67
CA THR A 816 19.04 -7.98 1.38
C THR A 816 18.27 -6.67 1.54
N GLU A 817 17.29 -6.59 2.44
CA GLU A 817 16.46 -5.39 2.62
C GLU A 817 17.21 -4.27 3.36
N GLU A 818 17.77 -4.55 4.54
CA GLU A 818 18.40 -3.52 5.37
C GLU A 818 19.85 -3.20 4.96
N LYS A 819 20.64 -4.22 4.61
CA LYS A 819 22.08 -4.03 4.31
C LYS A 819 22.37 -3.84 2.82
N HIS A 820 21.37 -4.06 1.96
CA HIS A 820 21.38 -3.90 0.50
C HIS A 820 22.32 -4.87 -0.23
N ALA A 821 22.56 -6.06 0.32
CA ALA A 821 23.19 -7.15 -0.42
C ALA A 821 22.20 -7.76 -1.44
N THR A 822 22.70 -8.56 -2.39
CA THR A 822 21.87 -9.54 -3.11
C THR A 822 22.08 -10.93 -2.54
N ALA A 823 21.13 -11.83 -2.77
CA ALA A 823 21.27 -13.24 -2.41
C ALA A 823 20.73 -14.11 -3.56
N GLN A 824 21.34 -15.27 -3.77
CA GLN A 824 20.88 -16.34 -4.64
C GLN A 824 20.95 -17.65 -3.85
N VAL A 825 19.85 -18.39 -3.82
CA VAL A 825 19.69 -19.61 -3.01
C VAL A 825 19.67 -20.83 -3.92
N PHE A 826 20.53 -21.80 -3.59
CA PHE A 826 20.81 -22.97 -4.40
C PHE A 826 20.66 -24.24 -3.59
N THR A 827 19.79 -25.14 -4.03
CA THR A 827 19.75 -26.52 -3.53
C THR A 827 20.67 -27.40 -4.37
N VAL A 828 21.52 -28.23 -3.76
CA VAL A 828 22.30 -29.24 -4.48
C VAL A 828 21.73 -30.64 -4.19
N LEU A 829 21.21 -31.30 -5.22
CA LEU A 829 20.73 -32.67 -5.11
C LEU A 829 21.87 -33.66 -5.33
N LEU A 830 22.23 -34.35 -4.25
CA LEU A 830 23.16 -35.46 -4.24
C LEU A 830 22.43 -36.77 -4.64
N PRO A 831 23.00 -37.61 -5.52
CA PRO A 831 22.37 -38.87 -5.95
C PRO A 831 22.03 -39.80 -4.78
N GLN A 832 22.94 -39.91 -3.80
CA GLN A 832 22.72 -40.73 -2.61
C GLN A 832 21.58 -40.23 -1.73
N VAL A 833 21.25 -38.93 -1.77
CA VAL A 833 20.15 -38.35 -1.00
C VAL A 833 18.82 -38.74 -1.62
N ALA A 834 18.64 -38.51 -2.93
CA ALA A 834 17.45 -38.95 -3.68
C ALA A 834 17.17 -40.45 -3.48
N VAL A 835 18.20 -41.29 -3.64
CA VAL A 835 18.09 -42.74 -3.42
C VAL A 835 17.75 -43.07 -1.96
N SER A 836 18.31 -42.36 -0.97
CA SER A 836 18.00 -42.60 0.44
C SER A 836 16.58 -42.18 0.84
N SER A 837 16.09 -41.03 0.35
CA SER A 837 14.74 -40.52 0.62
C SER A 837 13.65 -41.42 0.02
N LEU A 838 13.93 -42.09 -1.11
CA LEU A 838 12.99 -42.97 -1.82
C LEU A 838 13.27 -44.47 -1.64
N SER A 839 14.25 -44.82 -0.80
CA SER A 839 14.60 -46.21 -0.50
C SER A 839 13.51 -46.91 0.31
N LEU A 840 12.58 -47.58 -0.38
CA LEU A 840 11.58 -48.50 0.21
C LEU A 840 12.19 -49.84 0.69
N ALA A 841 13.51 -49.93 0.83
CA ALA A 841 14.22 -51.20 1.08
C ALA A 841 13.96 -51.77 2.49
N ALA A 842 13.66 -53.07 2.55
CA ALA A 842 13.31 -53.77 3.78
C ALA A 842 14.49 -53.92 4.76
N ALA A 843 14.57 -53.05 5.78
CA ALA A 843 15.68 -53.06 6.74
C ALA A 843 15.36 -52.61 8.18
N GLY A 844 14.19 -52.93 8.76
CA GLY A 844 14.07 -53.42 10.15
C GLY A 844 14.58 -52.56 11.33
N THR A 845 14.94 -51.30 11.14
CA THR A 845 15.34 -50.37 12.21
C THR A 845 14.71 -49.00 12.00
N THR A 846 13.84 -48.58 12.92
CA THR A 846 13.11 -47.29 12.87
C THR A 846 14.01 -46.06 12.71
N ALA A 847 15.28 -46.14 13.15
CA ALA A 847 16.25 -45.06 13.03
C ALA A 847 16.61 -44.68 11.58
N THR A 848 16.48 -45.59 10.60
CA THR A 848 16.80 -45.28 9.20
C THR A 848 15.65 -44.59 8.46
N SER A 849 14.40 -44.75 8.91
CA SER A 849 13.25 -44.04 8.31
C SER A 849 13.26 -42.57 8.69
N ALA A 850 13.36 -42.26 9.99
CA ALA A 850 13.41 -40.89 10.51
C ALA A 850 14.55 -40.04 9.91
N SER A 851 15.71 -40.65 9.63
CA SER A 851 16.82 -39.96 8.95
C SER A 851 16.53 -39.68 7.47
N ALA A 852 15.81 -40.55 6.78
CA ALA A 852 15.38 -40.34 5.39
C ALA A 852 14.18 -39.38 5.27
N GLU A 853 13.34 -39.29 6.30
CA GLU A 853 12.28 -38.28 6.50
C GLU A 853 12.90 -36.90 6.68
N ALA A 854 13.73 -36.70 7.71
CA ALA A 854 14.40 -35.41 7.95
C ALA A 854 15.19 -34.90 6.73
N ARG A 855 15.84 -35.78 5.96
CA ARG A 855 16.55 -35.42 4.73
C ARG A 855 15.64 -35.02 3.57
N LEU A 856 14.45 -35.63 3.46
CA LEU A 856 13.46 -35.22 2.47
C LEU A 856 12.85 -33.87 2.86
N ASP A 857 12.52 -33.68 4.13
CA ASP A 857 11.93 -32.44 4.65
C ASP A 857 12.90 -31.27 4.47
N ALA A 858 14.18 -31.44 4.85
CA ALA A 858 15.23 -30.45 4.61
C ALA A 858 15.44 -30.15 3.10
N LEU A 859 15.33 -31.16 2.23
CA LEU A 859 15.42 -30.97 0.78
C LEU A 859 14.23 -30.19 0.21
N LEU A 860 13.01 -30.42 0.71
CA LEU A 860 11.81 -29.72 0.25
C LEU A 860 11.75 -28.29 0.80
N ALA A 861 12.15 -28.07 2.06
CA ALA A 861 12.33 -26.74 2.64
C ALA A 861 13.36 -25.92 1.83
N ALA A 862 14.51 -26.52 1.52
CA ALA A 862 15.53 -25.89 0.67
C ALA A 862 15.01 -25.59 -0.75
N ALA A 863 14.31 -26.53 -1.39
CA ALA A 863 13.77 -26.34 -2.73
C ALA A 863 12.70 -25.22 -2.81
N ARG A 864 11.88 -25.05 -1.75
CA ARG A 864 10.87 -23.99 -1.65
C ARG A 864 11.45 -22.58 -1.76
N VAL A 865 12.62 -22.35 -1.17
CA VAL A 865 13.29 -21.03 -1.14
C VAL A 865 14.45 -20.90 -2.13
N SER A 866 14.72 -21.91 -2.96
CA SER A 866 15.82 -21.87 -3.94
C SER A 866 15.41 -21.28 -5.29
N ASP A 867 16.27 -20.43 -5.85
CA ASP A 867 16.19 -19.97 -7.24
C ASP A 867 16.50 -21.11 -8.22
N ALA A 868 17.40 -22.02 -7.84
CA ALA A 868 17.80 -23.15 -8.66
C ALA A 868 18.20 -24.40 -7.86
N LEU A 869 17.94 -25.57 -8.45
CA LEU A 869 18.39 -26.86 -7.95
C LEU A 869 19.45 -27.44 -8.90
N ILE A 870 20.67 -27.63 -8.38
CA ILE A 870 21.79 -28.21 -9.11
C ILE A 870 21.86 -29.72 -8.90
N THR A 871 21.96 -30.46 -10.00
CA THR A 871 22.21 -31.90 -10.01
C THR A 871 23.66 -32.21 -10.40
N LEU A 872 24.23 -33.24 -9.77
CA LEU A 872 25.58 -33.73 -10.09
C LEU A 872 25.61 -34.84 -11.15
N VAL A 873 24.45 -35.43 -11.46
CA VAL A 873 24.28 -36.48 -12.47
C VAL A 873 23.62 -35.85 -13.72
N PRO A 874 24.13 -36.11 -14.93
CA PRO A 874 23.54 -35.54 -16.14
C PRO A 874 22.14 -36.13 -16.39
N PRO A 875 21.18 -35.36 -16.95
CA PRO A 875 19.77 -35.78 -17.07
C PRO A 875 19.56 -37.14 -17.76
N GLU A 876 20.41 -37.47 -18.73
CA GLU A 876 20.37 -38.74 -19.48
C GLU A 876 20.84 -39.95 -18.67
N ARG A 877 21.37 -39.74 -17.45
CA ARG A 877 21.90 -40.77 -16.56
C ARG A 877 21.25 -40.78 -15.17
N MET A 878 20.26 -39.92 -14.93
CA MET A 878 19.50 -39.90 -13.68
C MET A 878 18.69 -41.19 -13.51
N SER A 879 18.72 -41.71 -12.28
CA SER A 879 17.86 -42.79 -11.81
C SER A 879 16.38 -42.38 -11.77
N ALA A 880 15.47 -43.36 -11.63
CA ALA A 880 14.04 -43.07 -11.50
C ALA A 880 13.76 -42.33 -10.18
N GLU A 881 14.51 -42.66 -9.14
CA GLU A 881 14.51 -42.02 -7.83
C GLU A 881 14.92 -40.55 -7.93
N GLU A 882 16.06 -40.22 -8.57
CA GLU A 882 16.49 -38.83 -8.78
C GLU A 882 15.45 -38.03 -9.57
N LYS A 883 14.90 -38.58 -10.66
CA LYS A 883 13.83 -37.93 -11.44
C LYS A 883 12.57 -37.70 -10.61
N ALA A 884 12.18 -38.66 -9.77
CA ALA A 884 11.03 -38.54 -8.89
C ALA A 884 11.23 -37.47 -7.82
N THR A 885 12.38 -37.44 -7.14
CA THR A 885 12.72 -36.37 -6.18
C THR A 885 12.65 -34.99 -6.85
N LEU A 886 13.19 -34.85 -8.07
CA LEU A 886 13.11 -33.59 -8.82
C LEU A 886 11.66 -33.18 -9.15
N ARG A 887 10.77 -34.12 -9.50
CA ARG A 887 9.34 -33.81 -9.69
C ARG A 887 8.70 -33.23 -8.44
N VAL A 888 9.02 -33.79 -7.27
CA VAL A 888 8.48 -33.28 -5.99
C VAL A 888 9.05 -31.88 -5.70
N CYS A 889 10.35 -31.64 -5.90
CA CYS A 889 10.95 -30.31 -5.73
C CYS A 889 10.32 -29.25 -6.66
N CYS A 890 10.11 -29.56 -7.95
CA CYS A 890 9.45 -28.64 -8.89
C CYS A 890 7.95 -28.44 -8.64
N ARG A 891 7.30 -29.31 -7.85
CA ARG A 891 5.92 -29.11 -7.39
C ARG A 891 5.85 -28.31 -6.10
N ALA A 892 6.87 -28.41 -5.25
CA ALA A 892 7.04 -27.57 -4.06
C ALA A 892 7.48 -26.13 -4.39
N ASN A 893 8.11 -25.91 -5.55
CA ASN A 893 8.44 -24.59 -6.08
C ASN A 893 8.35 -24.61 -7.61
N ALA A 894 7.33 -23.95 -8.17
CA ALA A 894 7.05 -23.91 -9.61
C ALA A 894 8.07 -23.08 -10.41
N GLU A 895 8.75 -22.13 -9.77
CA GLU A 895 9.78 -21.26 -10.38
C GLU A 895 11.19 -21.89 -10.33
N LEU A 896 11.34 -23.05 -9.69
CA LEU A 896 12.63 -23.70 -9.43
C LEU A 896 13.37 -24.08 -10.73
N SER A 897 14.49 -23.41 -11.00
CA SER A 897 15.32 -23.68 -12.16
C SER A 897 16.17 -24.94 -11.99
N LEU A 898 15.98 -25.95 -12.84
CA LEU A 898 16.78 -27.19 -12.80
C LEU A 898 18.07 -27.05 -13.62
N VAL A 899 19.22 -27.25 -12.97
CA VAL A 899 20.55 -27.04 -13.56
C VAL A 899 21.42 -28.29 -13.41
N TYR A 900 22.05 -28.74 -14.49
CA TYR A 900 23.09 -29.77 -14.43
C TYR A 900 24.49 -29.15 -14.36
N SER A 901 25.26 -29.60 -13.38
CA SER A 901 26.64 -29.20 -13.07
C SER A 901 26.84 -27.73 -12.70
N TRP A 902 27.45 -27.50 -11.54
CA TRP A 902 27.81 -26.16 -11.05
C TRP A 902 28.78 -25.42 -11.99
N GLU A 903 29.73 -26.12 -12.62
CA GLU A 903 30.72 -25.52 -13.53
C GLU A 903 30.13 -25.20 -14.91
N ALA A 904 29.17 -26.00 -15.39
CA ALA A 904 28.63 -25.87 -16.74
C ALA A 904 27.30 -25.10 -16.80
N ARG A 905 26.62 -24.92 -15.64
CA ARG A 905 25.32 -24.28 -15.45
C ARG A 905 24.33 -24.56 -16.59
N ARG A 906 24.14 -25.84 -16.95
CA ARG A 906 23.28 -26.21 -18.07
C ARG A 906 21.84 -26.35 -17.59
N PRO A 907 20.92 -25.43 -17.92
CA PRO A 907 19.52 -25.62 -17.59
C PRO A 907 19.00 -26.83 -18.35
N PHE A 908 18.16 -27.64 -17.71
CA PHE A 908 17.41 -28.71 -18.34
C PHE A 908 15.97 -28.65 -17.86
N LYS A 909 15.04 -29.14 -18.68
CA LYS A 909 13.68 -29.43 -18.22
C LYS A 909 13.61 -30.90 -17.89
N LEU A 910 12.95 -31.24 -16.79
CA LEU A 910 12.58 -32.63 -16.57
C LEU A 910 11.50 -32.99 -17.61
N GLU A 911 11.68 -34.10 -18.31
CA GLU A 911 10.68 -34.58 -19.25
C GLU A 911 9.39 -34.90 -18.47
N SER A 912 8.31 -34.20 -18.81
CA SER A 912 6.96 -34.67 -18.55
C SER A 912 6.81 -35.97 -19.32
N GLU A 913 6.78 -37.09 -18.60
CA GLU A 913 6.29 -38.33 -19.19
C GLU A 913 4.81 -38.08 -19.47
N ASP A 914 4.45 -37.91 -20.74
CA ASP A 914 3.06 -37.78 -21.16
C ASP A 914 2.27 -38.97 -20.60
N ASP A 915 1.10 -38.70 -19.99
CA ASP A 915 0.29 -39.66 -19.22
C ASP A 915 -0.01 -40.99 -19.95
N ASP A 916 0.08 -41.00 -21.28
CA ASP A 916 -0.23 -42.15 -22.13
C ASP A 916 0.78 -43.32 -22.05
N ASP A 917 2.07 -43.08 -21.76
CA ASP A 917 3.11 -44.15 -21.79
C ASP A 917 3.46 -44.75 -20.41
N LEU A 918 3.01 -44.15 -19.31
CA LEU A 918 3.03 -44.76 -17.97
C LEU A 918 2.15 -46.02 -17.82
N SER A 919 1.42 -46.38 -18.88
CA SER A 919 0.63 -47.60 -19.05
C SER A 919 1.40 -48.77 -19.70
N LYS A 920 2.66 -48.57 -20.12
CA LYS A 920 3.48 -49.58 -20.84
C LYS A 920 4.88 -49.82 -20.26
N GLY A 921 5.25 -49.10 -19.20
CA GLY A 921 6.42 -49.43 -18.39
C GLY A 921 6.24 -50.75 -17.63
N ASP A 922 7.35 -51.34 -17.16
CA ASP A 922 7.36 -52.62 -16.45
C ASP A 922 6.54 -52.52 -15.14
N ASP A 923 5.35 -53.14 -15.10
CA ASP A 923 4.32 -52.99 -14.04
C ASP A 923 4.83 -53.33 -12.61
N ASP A 924 5.92 -54.09 -12.51
CA ASP A 924 6.54 -54.51 -11.25
C ASP A 924 7.57 -53.51 -10.70
N ALA A 925 7.88 -52.40 -11.40
CA ALA A 925 8.88 -51.42 -10.97
C ALA A 925 8.33 -50.37 -9.98
N ALA A 926 9.20 -49.88 -9.09
CA ALA A 926 8.88 -48.78 -8.18
C ALA A 926 8.84 -47.44 -8.95
N ALA A 927 7.83 -46.62 -8.68
CA ALA A 927 7.59 -45.38 -9.43
C ALA A 927 6.82 -44.32 -8.61
N LEU A 928 7.01 -43.06 -8.98
CA LEU A 928 6.22 -41.95 -8.49
C LEU A 928 4.88 -41.93 -9.21
N ARG A 929 3.77 -41.84 -8.46
CA ARG A 929 2.42 -41.72 -9.00
C ARG A 929 1.77 -40.47 -8.44
N GLU A 930 1.10 -39.73 -9.31
CA GLU A 930 0.25 -38.60 -8.95
C GLU A 930 -1.19 -39.08 -8.78
N PHE A 931 -1.83 -38.67 -7.69
CA PHE A 931 -3.23 -38.96 -7.41
C PHE A 931 -3.93 -37.66 -7.04
N THR A 932 -5.12 -37.44 -7.58
CA THR A 932 -5.91 -36.24 -7.32
C THR A 932 -7.17 -36.60 -6.53
N VAL A 933 -7.36 -35.97 -5.37
CA VAL A 933 -8.65 -35.94 -4.67
C VAL A 933 -9.40 -34.70 -5.17
N ARG A 934 -10.38 -34.88 -6.06
CA ARG A 934 -11.18 -33.79 -6.64
C ARG A 934 -12.64 -33.93 -6.26
N LEU A 935 -13.20 -32.93 -5.58
CA LEU A 935 -14.65 -32.87 -5.34
C LEU A 935 -15.37 -32.25 -6.55
N PRO A 936 -16.64 -32.62 -6.83
CA PRO A 936 -17.42 -31.98 -7.88
C PRO A 936 -17.59 -30.47 -7.62
N ALA A 937 -17.64 -29.68 -8.70
CA ALA A 937 -17.91 -28.25 -8.60
C ALA A 937 -19.22 -27.98 -7.84
N GLY A 938 -19.21 -27.00 -6.94
CA GLY A 938 -20.34 -26.72 -6.06
C GLY A 938 -20.54 -27.71 -4.90
N VAL A 939 -19.56 -28.57 -4.61
CA VAL A 939 -19.56 -29.44 -3.42
C VAL A 939 -18.41 -29.02 -2.47
N PRO A 940 -18.71 -28.55 -1.24
CA PRO A 940 -17.68 -28.17 -0.28
C PRO A 940 -17.05 -29.38 0.41
N VAL A 941 -15.88 -29.14 1.02
CA VAL A 941 -15.26 -30.07 1.96
C VAL A 941 -15.99 -30.02 3.31
N ALA A 942 -16.22 -31.19 3.90
CA ALA A 942 -16.73 -31.33 5.27
C ALA A 942 -15.64 -30.91 6.28
N PRO A 943 -15.81 -29.81 7.06
CA PRO A 943 -14.76 -29.28 7.94
C PRO A 943 -14.29 -30.29 9.00
N ALA A 944 -15.22 -31.06 9.56
CA ALA A 944 -14.91 -32.10 10.54
C ALA A 944 -14.10 -33.29 9.95
N ALA A 945 -14.22 -33.57 8.65
CA ALA A 945 -13.41 -34.58 7.97
C ALA A 945 -12.00 -34.05 7.69
N LEU A 946 -11.88 -32.80 7.22
CA LEU A 946 -10.59 -32.14 7.05
C LEU A 946 -9.83 -32.06 8.39
N ALA A 947 -10.50 -31.66 9.47
CA ALA A 947 -9.95 -31.63 10.83
C ALA A 947 -9.65 -33.01 11.47
N TYR A 948 -10.03 -34.11 10.80
CA TYR A 948 -9.51 -35.44 11.13
C TYR A 948 -8.16 -35.68 10.44
N LEU A 949 -8.03 -35.25 9.18
CA LEU A 949 -6.77 -35.31 8.42
C LEU A 949 -5.71 -34.32 8.92
N THR A 950 -6.06 -33.32 9.75
CA THR A 950 -5.07 -32.47 10.44
C THR A 950 -4.48 -33.08 11.71
N ARG A 951 -4.86 -34.32 12.06
CA ARG A 951 -4.34 -35.01 13.25
C ARG A 951 -3.12 -35.84 12.88
N ALA A 952 -2.09 -35.78 13.71
CA ALA A 952 -0.87 -36.56 13.52
C ALA A 952 -1.17 -38.07 13.34
N GLY A 953 -0.52 -38.69 12.34
CA GLY A 953 -0.71 -40.09 11.94
C GLY A 953 -1.99 -40.38 11.12
N SER A 954 -2.81 -39.38 10.80
CA SER A 954 -4.03 -39.58 10.00
C SER A 954 -3.76 -40.06 8.57
N LEU A 955 -2.56 -39.79 8.04
CA LEU A 955 -2.11 -40.23 6.71
C LEU A 955 -1.21 -41.47 6.74
N ASP A 956 -1.02 -42.15 7.88
CA ASP A 956 -0.13 -43.33 8.05
C ASP A 956 -0.39 -44.44 7.01
N CYS A 957 -1.60 -44.53 6.45
CA CYS A 957 -1.95 -45.47 5.38
C CYS A 957 -1.16 -45.26 4.08
N PHE A 958 -0.60 -44.06 3.86
CA PHE A 958 0.27 -43.73 2.73
C PHE A 958 1.77 -43.77 3.08
N PHE A 959 2.15 -44.14 4.30
CA PHE A 959 3.54 -44.31 4.77
C PHE A 959 3.85 -45.79 5.11
N ALA A 960 3.19 -46.72 4.41
CA ALA A 960 3.32 -48.15 4.67
C ALA A 960 4.72 -48.66 4.27
N GLU A 961 5.57 -48.95 5.27
CA GLU A 961 6.96 -49.43 5.11
C GLU A 961 7.07 -50.52 4.03
N GLY A 962 7.95 -50.27 3.04
CA GLY A 962 8.19 -51.18 1.92
C GLY A 962 7.09 -51.30 0.88
N ARG A 963 6.01 -50.49 0.95
CA ARG A 963 4.91 -50.49 -0.03
C ARG A 963 4.68 -49.13 -0.69
N CYS A 964 4.46 -48.09 0.10
CA CYS A 964 4.23 -46.74 -0.43
C CYS A 964 4.71 -45.66 0.54
N ARG A 965 4.99 -44.47 -0.01
CA ARG A 965 5.37 -43.28 0.75
C ARG A 965 4.79 -42.03 0.09
N LEU A 966 3.93 -41.31 0.79
CA LEU A 966 3.50 -39.96 0.42
C LEU A 966 4.67 -39.00 0.59
N LEU A 967 4.97 -38.23 -0.45
CA LEU A 967 6.10 -37.28 -0.49
C LEU A 967 5.63 -35.82 -0.49
N PHE A 968 4.41 -35.57 -0.96
CA PHE A 968 3.85 -34.24 -1.11
C PHE A 968 2.33 -34.33 -1.20
N ALA A 969 1.64 -33.44 -0.48
CA ALA A 969 0.24 -33.14 -0.68
C ALA A 969 0.09 -31.62 -0.74
N GLN A 970 -0.65 -31.11 -1.72
CA GLN A 970 -1.01 -29.69 -1.80
C GLN A 970 -2.30 -29.48 -2.60
N GLY A 971 -3.12 -28.53 -2.19
CA GLY A 971 -4.18 -27.97 -3.04
C GLY A 971 -5.24 -27.19 -2.27
N ASP A 972 -6.09 -26.53 -3.04
CA ASP A 972 -7.08 -25.57 -2.55
C ASP A 972 -8.44 -26.23 -2.34
N VAL A 973 -9.02 -26.01 -1.16
CA VAL A 973 -10.32 -26.59 -0.80
C VAL A 973 -11.32 -25.53 -0.36
N TRP A 974 -12.57 -25.74 -0.75
CA TRP A 974 -13.67 -24.89 -0.33
C TRP A 974 -14.24 -25.37 1.01
N ILE A 975 -13.92 -24.61 2.07
CA ILE A 975 -14.44 -24.80 3.41
C ILE A 975 -15.66 -23.87 3.58
N PRO A 976 -16.88 -24.40 3.78
CA PRO A 976 -18.09 -23.59 3.66
C PRO A 976 -18.26 -22.59 4.82
N THR A 977 -17.60 -22.84 5.95
CA THR A 977 -17.53 -21.97 7.13
C THR A 977 -16.43 -20.89 7.03
N ARG A 978 -15.79 -20.73 5.86
CA ARG A 978 -14.73 -19.73 5.60
C ARG A 978 -15.08 -18.72 4.50
N GLY A 979 -16.35 -18.68 4.09
CA GLY A 979 -16.91 -17.58 3.30
C GLY A 979 -16.37 -17.53 1.86
N ALA A 980 -15.53 -16.53 1.57
CA ALA A 980 -14.91 -16.33 0.26
C ALA A 980 -13.43 -16.77 0.21
N THR A 981 -12.79 -17.06 1.35
CA THR A 981 -11.40 -17.48 1.41
C THR A 981 -11.25 -18.97 1.12
N GLN A 982 -10.27 -19.34 0.30
CA GLN A 982 -9.85 -20.72 0.07
C GLN A 982 -9.19 -21.28 1.34
N GLY A 983 -9.31 -22.59 1.56
CA GLY A 983 -8.44 -23.30 2.49
C GLY A 983 -7.26 -23.86 1.71
N PHE A 984 -6.06 -23.31 1.90
CA PHE A 984 -4.85 -23.89 1.35
C PHE A 984 -4.44 -25.09 2.20
N VAL A 985 -4.35 -26.27 1.61
CA VAL A 985 -4.05 -27.52 2.32
C VAL A 985 -2.71 -28.06 1.85
N TYR A 986 -1.82 -28.41 2.78
CA TYR A 986 -0.52 -29.01 2.46
C TYR A 986 -0.10 -30.11 3.44
N LEU A 987 0.91 -30.90 3.08
CA LEU A 987 1.44 -31.99 3.90
C LEU A 987 2.40 -31.50 4.99
N ASP A 988 2.10 -31.84 6.25
CA ASP A 988 3.12 -31.97 7.31
C ASP A 988 3.65 -33.41 7.27
N ILE A 989 4.88 -33.56 6.76
CA ILE A 989 5.56 -34.85 6.61
C ILE A 989 6.04 -35.36 7.97
N THR A 990 6.44 -34.50 8.90
CA THR A 990 6.90 -34.91 10.23
C THR A 990 5.75 -35.45 11.10
N SER A 991 4.54 -34.89 10.97
CA SER A 991 3.35 -35.35 11.71
C SER A 991 2.50 -36.39 10.96
N HIS A 992 2.79 -36.70 9.69
CA HIS A 992 1.92 -37.48 8.79
C HIS A 992 0.45 -36.96 8.79
N CYS A 993 0.26 -35.65 8.61
CA CYS A 993 -1.06 -35.04 8.56
C CYS A 993 -1.12 -33.86 7.58
N LEU A 994 -2.30 -33.31 7.37
CA LEU A 994 -2.50 -32.10 6.58
C LEU A 994 -2.47 -30.86 7.48
N ALA A 995 -1.75 -29.83 7.07
CA ALA A 995 -1.91 -28.48 7.57
C ALA A 995 -2.93 -27.73 6.72
N VAL A 996 -3.59 -26.71 7.30
CA VAL A 996 -4.61 -25.90 6.62
C VAL A 996 -4.40 -24.44 6.99
N GLU A 997 -4.22 -23.61 5.97
CA GLU A 997 -3.96 -22.17 6.06
C GLU A 997 -4.98 -21.38 5.22
N PRO A 998 -5.16 -20.07 5.46
CA PRO A 998 -5.93 -19.22 4.56
C PRO A 998 -5.23 -19.08 3.21
N GLY A 999 -5.90 -19.51 2.14
CA GLY A 999 -5.47 -19.27 0.75
C GLY A 999 -6.07 -18.00 0.16
N ASP A 1000 -6.00 -17.89 -1.18
CA ASP A 1000 -6.58 -16.77 -1.93
C ASP A 1000 -8.11 -16.67 -1.79
N GLU A 1001 -8.72 -15.56 -2.23
CA GLU A 1001 -10.17 -15.47 -2.34
C GLU A 1001 -10.69 -16.23 -3.59
N TRP A 1002 -11.91 -16.75 -3.55
CA TRP A 1002 -12.54 -17.38 -4.71
C TRP A 1002 -12.95 -16.34 -5.75
N ASP A 1003 -12.61 -16.58 -7.03
CA ASP A 1003 -13.04 -15.79 -8.18
C ASP A 1003 -14.57 -15.84 -8.40
N GLY A 1004 -15.29 -15.04 -7.61
CA GLY A 1004 -16.72 -14.80 -7.73
C GLY A 1004 -17.57 -15.31 -6.56
N ALA A 1005 -18.72 -14.69 -6.40
CA ALA A 1005 -19.68 -14.96 -5.33
C ALA A 1005 -20.53 -16.25 -5.54
N SER A 1006 -20.25 -17.05 -6.57
CA SER A 1006 -21.06 -18.23 -6.90
C SER A 1006 -20.42 -19.50 -6.36
N ASP A 1007 -21.01 -20.06 -5.30
CA ASP A 1007 -20.62 -21.36 -4.74
C ASP A 1007 -20.58 -22.49 -5.77
N ALA A 1008 -21.47 -22.45 -6.77
CA ALA A 1008 -21.58 -23.47 -7.82
C ALA A 1008 -20.34 -23.59 -8.74
N ALA A 1009 -19.48 -22.57 -8.77
CA ALA A 1009 -18.24 -22.58 -9.55
C ALA A 1009 -17.02 -23.06 -8.75
N ARG A 1010 -17.13 -23.17 -7.41
CA ARG A 1010 -16.01 -23.52 -6.52
C ARG A 1010 -15.67 -25.00 -6.64
N THR A 1011 -14.38 -25.32 -6.75
CA THR A 1011 -13.85 -26.68 -6.91
C THR A 1011 -12.82 -26.95 -5.82
N SER A 1012 -12.94 -28.05 -5.09
CA SER A 1012 -11.92 -28.47 -4.12
C SER A 1012 -11.04 -29.54 -4.73
N GLU A 1013 -9.72 -29.34 -4.71
CA GLU A 1013 -8.74 -30.25 -5.31
C GLU A 1013 -7.50 -30.37 -4.42
N LEU A 1014 -7.07 -31.60 -4.15
CA LEU A 1014 -5.86 -31.93 -3.40
C LEU A 1014 -5.02 -32.92 -4.22
N THR A 1015 -3.82 -32.52 -4.60
CA THR A 1015 -2.86 -33.35 -5.35
C THR A 1015 -1.94 -34.08 -4.38
N LEU A 1016 -1.73 -35.38 -4.60
CA LEU A 1016 -0.92 -36.28 -3.78
C LEU A 1016 0.16 -36.94 -4.66
N LEU A 1017 1.44 -36.76 -4.31
CA LEU A 1017 2.56 -37.46 -4.97
C LEU A 1017 3.05 -38.60 -4.07
N ILE A 1018 2.88 -39.83 -4.54
CA ILE A 1018 3.12 -41.03 -3.74
C ILE A 1018 4.08 -41.96 -4.48
N TRP A 1019 5.22 -42.25 -3.86
CA TRP A 1019 6.18 -43.24 -4.34
C TRP A 1019 5.68 -44.64 -3.99
N CYS A 1020 5.46 -45.49 -4.99
CA CYS A 1020 4.88 -46.82 -4.85
C CYS A 1020 5.92 -47.89 -5.22
N ALA A 1021 5.99 -48.98 -4.46
CA ALA A 1021 6.95 -50.08 -4.69
C ALA A 1021 6.71 -50.87 -5.98
N ASN A 1022 5.46 -50.90 -6.47
CA ASN A 1022 4.98 -51.63 -7.64
C ASN A 1022 3.52 -51.22 -7.95
N ALA A 1023 2.95 -51.72 -9.05
CA ALA A 1023 1.55 -51.46 -9.42
C ALA A 1023 0.51 -51.92 -8.38
N ALA A 1024 0.78 -52.98 -7.61
CA ALA A 1024 -0.14 -53.46 -6.57
C ALA A 1024 -0.26 -52.47 -5.40
N ALA A 1025 0.86 -51.86 -4.98
CA ALA A 1025 0.87 -50.77 -4.01
C ALA A 1025 0.16 -49.53 -4.56
N ALA A 1026 0.36 -49.17 -5.83
CA ALA A 1026 -0.34 -48.06 -6.46
C ALA A 1026 -1.86 -48.27 -6.51
N ALA A 1027 -2.34 -49.50 -6.74
CA ALA A 1027 -3.76 -49.85 -6.69
C ALA A 1027 -4.34 -49.81 -5.26
N GLU A 1028 -3.57 -50.21 -4.25
CA GLU A 1028 -3.95 -50.05 -2.83
C GLU A 1028 -4.07 -48.55 -2.46
N VAL A 1029 -3.10 -47.74 -2.87
CA VAL A 1029 -3.09 -46.28 -2.68
C VAL A 1029 -4.29 -45.64 -3.39
N ALA A 1030 -4.59 -45.99 -4.64
CA ALA A 1030 -5.76 -45.47 -5.36
C ALA A 1030 -7.07 -45.72 -4.59
N ALA A 1031 -7.22 -46.90 -3.98
CA ALA A 1031 -8.38 -47.22 -3.15
C ALA A 1031 -8.43 -46.36 -1.87
N GLN A 1032 -7.29 -46.08 -1.23
CA GLN A 1032 -7.23 -45.16 -0.09
C GLN A 1032 -7.55 -43.71 -0.49
N VAL A 1033 -7.09 -43.25 -1.66
CA VAL A 1033 -7.41 -41.92 -2.20
C VAL A 1033 -8.91 -41.76 -2.41
N SER A 1034 -9.60 -42.76 -2.98
CA SER A 1034 -11.06 -42.75 -3.10
C SER A 1034 -11.79 -42.78 -1.74
N VAL A 1035 -11.19 -43.38 -0.71
CA VAL A 1035 -11.72 -43.31 0.68
C VAL A 1035 -11.55 -41.89 1.24
N VAL A 1036 -10.41 -41.23 1.02
CA VAL A 1036 -10.19 -39.84 1.44
C VAL A 1036 -11.14 -38.87 0.71
N GLU A 1037 -11.34 -39.04 -0.60
CA GLU A 1037 -12.31 -38.27 -1.38
C GLU A 1037 -13.74 -38.42 -0.82
N GLY A 1038 -14.16 -39.67 -0.58
CA GLY A 1038 -15.46 -39.97 0.03
C GLY A 1038 -15.60 -39.47 1.47
N GLN A 1039 -14.50 -39.33 2.22
CA GLN A 1039 -14.50 -38.72 3.55
C GLN A 1039 -14.60 -37.20 3.49
N LEU A 1040 -13.82 -36.53 2.64
CA LEU A 1040 -13.81 -35.07 2.51
C LEU A 1040 -15.10 -34.52 1.91
N ARG A 1041 -15.77 -35.26 1.03
CA ARG A 1041 -17.06 -34.87 0.45
C ARG A 1041 -18.11 -34.62 1.54
N TRP A 1042 -18.83 -33.49 1.44
CA TRP A 1042 -20.01 -33.21 2.27
C TRP A 1042 -21.10 -34.28 2.14
N SER A 1043 -21.66 -34.72 3.27
CA SER A 1043 -22.81 -35.63 3.33
C SER A 1043 -23.86 -35.13 4.31
N GLU A 1044 -25.10 -34.93 3.85
CA GLU A 1044 -26.20 -34.46 4.71
C GLU A 1044 -26.47 -35.38 5.91
N GLU A 1045 -26.27 -36.69 5.75
CA GLU A 1045 -26.47 -37.68 6.82
C GLU A 1045 -25.41 -37.59 7.95
N ARG A 1046 -24.21 -37.09 7.62
CA ARG A 1046 -23.06 -37.00 8.55
C ARG A 1046 -22.87 -35.59 9.10
N ASP A 1047 -22.96 -34.60 8.22
CA ASP A 1047 -22.53 -33.22 8.45
C ASP A 1047 -23.71 -32.25 8.61
N GLY A 1048 -24.93 -32.70 8.26
CA GLY A 1048 -26.19 -31.95 8.40
C GLY A 1048 -26.74 -31.37 7.09
N ALA A 1049 -27.98 -30.92 7.13
CA ALA A 1049 -28.71 -30.39 5.96
C ALA A 1049 -28.40 -28.92 5.62
N SER A 1050 -27.52 -28.24 6.37
CA SER A 1050 -27.14 -26.84 6.12
C SER A 1050 -25.69 -26.59 6.51
N TRP A 1051 -24.91 -26.07 5.56
CA TRP A 1051 -23.51 -25.71 5.76
C TRP A 1051 -23.33 -24.58 6.78
N ALA A 1052 -24.30 -23.67 6.90
CA ALA A 1052 -24.29 -22.60 7.90
C ALA A 1052 -24.45 -23.10 9.35
N ALA A 1053 -24.89 -24.35 9.53
CA ALA A 1053 -25.00 -25.04 10.81
C ALA A 1053 -23.95 -26.16 10.99
N ALA A 1054 -22.96 -26.24 10.09
CA ALA A 1054 -21.91 -27.25 10.13
C ALA A 1054 -21.13 -27.17 11.45
N HIS A 1055 -20.84 -28.34 12.06
CA HIS A 1055 -19.83 -28.38 13.11
C HIS A 1055 -18.44 -28.25 12.47
N ASP A 1056 -17.81 -27.11 12.72
CA ASP A 1056 -16.46 -26.83 12.26
C ASP A 1056 -15.47 -26.78 13.44
N PRO A 1057 -14.62 -27.82 13.58
CA PRO A 1057 -13.57 -27.87 14.58
C PRO A 1057 -12.20 -27.37 14.07
N LEU A 1058 -12.10 -26.83 12.84
CA LEU A 1058 -10.87 -26.20 12.36
C LEU A 1058 -10.63 -24.87 13.09
N PRO A 1059 -9.36 -24.47 13.31
CA PRO A 1059 -9.05 -23.13 13.83
C PRO A 1059 -9.60 -22.05 12.89
N LYS A 1060 -9.95 -20.90 13.45
CA LYS A 1060 -10.25 -19.69 12.67
C LYS A 1060 -8.97 -19.19 11.98
N TRP A 1061 -9.14 -18.31 11.00
CA TRP A 1061 -8.05 -17.57 10.34
C TRP A 1061 -7.48 -16.39 11.20
N GLU A 1062 -7.77 -16.36 12.51
CA GLU A 1062 -7.37 -15.30 13.47
C GLU A 1062 -6.07 -15.67 14.19
#